data_AF-A0A928JIE1-F1
#
_entry.id   AF-A0A928JIE1-F1
#
_cell.length_a   1.000
_cell.length_b   1.000
_cell.length_c   1.000
_cell.angle_alpha   90.00
_cell.angle_beta   90.00
_cell.angle_gamma   90.00
#
_symmetry.space_group_name_H-M   'P 1'
#
loop_
_entity.id
_entity.type
_entity.pdbx_description
1 polymer ?
#
loop_
_entity_poly.entity_id
_entity_poly.type
_entity_poly.pdbx_seq_one_letter_code
_entity_poly.pdbx_strand_id
1 'polypeptide(L)'
;MRRFTAIFLAFFLIFSLFSCRKREENGPVSHAGNAVSNGNSASNGMLEHVWTGTVYELPDPWNPTSVWYDPQTGTVRTLAYAHFDYDDGEEHPYREYALFTLTEKTFLKEPVDFSAERGDADSFDIGSAVIDGDTLWTILSRVTKGNYTRFLVRRDLVTGELEERPVSELFAGSGEFLSGMKMDADGDLWIMSMSEVIAVRPDFTRLCSVVLDSPDDLTVRPDGAVFVSCHTPGGKSFARIDKATGQKTEEIPLPALFREVCFPASPEYAYLYSASGGVYGAKIGPDGSLESECLLDFVNSGMNADKERLLGTAGEEGLLFVEGDPVGRGQIVVYRPLGTVSLADITVLTVAFSRQLWDGVLQESIAQFNRTHDDARIVLLDYSTWATDSDPTAGSDRLALDMVTGLCMPDLVVGRPGEDKQIDQILKKKMYLDLAPFLESDPEVNRETLMDCVLTAFDDDGAVWCLSNYFLFETVLANRALLDRAGMGELDRWTLEEFLDFAERLPKDVVLANVPLTQDSANAMLLGDYGLGAFLDREEGTCSFDSPLFVRYLKFAAGLPKNLEEYRSKNAYGAADRNGQFDLSYTDRVALSMTSFWMYSDFTRFETAFGNKDWVMIGYPESSGSGTEVSAQNVCCITASCPAPDLAWEFLRSLVLTGQRNDGLPSTAQNMLSSLKESFAEGTEDLYRSEFIQYFDGTLESRTPKPDVPTAKEQLRRPGIVLDYTKEDTARIMAALDGAGIPLSHRIPDEVMEFVNEEMSAFFAGIGSAEDCAKKIQSRASVWMAENR
;
A
#
# COMPACT_ATOMS: atom_id res chain seq x y z
N MET A 1 16.15 24.65 -21.03
CA MET A 1 15.89 24.56 -19.57
C MET A 1 14.88 23.43 -19.32
N ARG A 2 15.23 22.19 -19.71
CA ARG A 2 14.39 20.96 -19.66
C ARG A 2 15.13 19.80 -18.94
N ARG A 3 16.11 20.13 -18.09
CA ARG A 3 17.02 19.15 -17.45
C ARG A 3 17.29 19.42 -15.96
N PHE A 4 16.50 20.27 -15.30
CA PHE A 4 16.67 20.56 -13.86
C PHE A 4 15.40 20.40 -13.02
N THR A 5 14.22 20.30 -13.64
CA THR A 5 12.95 19.92 -12.99
C THR A 5 12.87 18.43 -12.62
N ALA A 6 13.83 17.61 -13.08
CA ALA A 6 13.92 16.18 -12.79
C ALA A 6 14.68 15.84 -11.48
N ILE A 7 15.19 16.83 -10.74
CA ILE A 7 16.07 16.58 -9.57
C ILE A 7 15.30 16.63 -8.23
N PHE A 8 14.06 17.16 -8.20
CA PHE A 8 13.21 17.10 -7.00
C PHE A 8 12.31 15.86 -6.93
N LEU A 9 11.97 15.25 -8.08
CA LEU A 9 11.41 13.89 -8.13
C LEU A 9 12.45 12.79 -7.76
N ALA A 10 13.74 13.14 -7.66
CA ALA A 10 14.82 12.18 -7.50
C ALA A 10 15.10 11.77 -6.03
N PHE A 11 14.48 12.38 -5.02
CA PHE A 11 14.67 11.93 -3.63
C PHE A 11 13.81 10.71 -3.26
N PHE A 12 12.79 10.38 -4.07
CA PHE A 12 12.02 9.13 -3.95
C PHE A 12 12.60 7.96 -4.78
N LEU A 13 13.72 8.17 -5.49
CA LEU A 13 14.35 7.16 -6.37
C LEU A 13 15.75 6.69 -5.90
N ILE A 14 16.15 6.96 -4.65
CA ILE A 14 17.49 6.59 -4.11
C ILE A 14 17.53 5.20 -3.45
N PHE A 15 16.59 4.30 -3.77
CA PHE A 15 16.75 2.87 -3.44
C PHE A 15 16.94 1.94 -4.66
N SER A 16 16.89 2.45 -5.90
CA SER A 16 16.94 1.60 -7.12
C SER A 16 18.26 1.64 -7.91
N LEU A 17 19.35 2.28 -7.42
CA LEU A 17 20.58 2.47 -8.22
C LEU A 17 21.89 1.97 -7.59
N PHE A 18 21.89 0.80 -6.93
CA PHE A 18 23.14 0.03 -6.71
C PHE A 18 23.40 -1.11 -7.70
N SER A 19 22.49 -1.38 -8.64
CA SER A 19 22.65 -2.49 -9.60
C SER A 19 22.58 -2.00 -11.04
N CYS A 20 23.62 -1.32 -11.52
CA CYS A 20 24.12 -1.47 -12.90
C CYS A 20 25.34 -0.58 -13.16
N ARG A 21 26.54 -1.18 -13.08
CA ARG A 21 27.69 -0.72 -13.88
C ARG A 21 28.22 -1.89 -14.71
N LYS A 22 28.23 -1.64 -16.02
CA LYS A 22 28.87 -2.37 -17.13
C LYS A 22 28.19 -3.63 -17.67
N ARG A 23 27.59 -3.48 -18.86
CA ARG A 23 27.97 -4.33 -20.00
C ARG A 23 27.74 -3.59 -21.32
N GLU A 24 28.84 -3.40 -22.05
CA GLU A 24 28.88 -2.98 -23.45
C GLU A 24 28.46 -4.14 -24.36
N GLU A 25 27.91 -3.74 -25.51
CA GLU A 25 27.84 -4.47 -26.79
C GLU A 25 27.18 -5.87 -26.80
N ASN A 26 25.92 -5.93 -27.22
CA ASN A 26 25.44 -6.87 -28.24
C ASN A 26 24.16 -6.35 -28.90
N GLY A 27 24.03 -6.61 -30.22
CA GLY A 27 23.06 -6.02 -31.15
C GLY A 27 21.57 -6.32 -30.88
N PRO A 28 20.67 -5.88 -31.78
CA PRO A 28 19.24 -5.77 -31.49
C PRO A 28 18.65 -7.17 -31.30
N VAL A 29 18.26 -7.48 -30.06
CA VAL A 29 17.37 -8.61 -29.79
C VAL A 29 15.96 -8.14 -30.11
N SER A 30 15.32 -8.81 -31.05
CA SER A 30 13.93 -8.60 -31.42
C SER A 30 13.02 -8.85 -30.21
N HIS A 31 12.39 -7.80 -29.69
CA HIS A 31 11.25 -7.93 -28.78
C HIS A 31 10.01 -8.34 -29.59
N ALA A 32 9.87 -9.64 -29.81
CA ALA A 32 8.63 -10.29 -30.20
C ALA A 32 8.41 -11.43 -29.21
N GLY A 33 7.37 -11.34 -28.39
CA GLY A 33 6.94 -12.42 -27.50
C GLY A 33 6.48 -11.93 -26.13
N ASN A 34 5.18 -12.09 -25.89
CA ASN A 34 4.51 -12.15 -24.59
C ASN A 34 4.15 -10.81 -23.93
N ALA A 35 3.37 -10.01 -24.66
CA ALA A 35 2.22 -9.38 -24.02
C ALA A 35 1.25 -10.50 -23.64
N VAL A 36 1.23 -10.90 -22.36
CA VAL A 36 0.12 -11.69 -21.84
C VAL A 36 -1.10 -10.79 -21.95
N SER A 37 -2.03 -11.19 -22.81
CA SER A 37 -3.32 -10.53 -22.97
C SER A 37 -4.14 -10.71 -21.70
N ASN A 38 -3.88 -9.91 -20.68
CA ASN A 38 -4.84 -9.70 -19.59
C ASN A 38 -5.90 -8.68 -20.04
N GLY A 39 -6.59 -9.01 -21.12
CA GLY A 39 -7.93 -8.47 -21.32
C GLY A 39 -8.84 -9.33 -20.45
N ASN A 40 -9.49 -8.75 -19.44
CA ASN A 40 -10.44 -9.45 -18.59
C ASN A 40 -11.54 -10.14 -19.43
N SER A 41 -11.28 -11.41 -19.73
CA SER A 41 -12.04 -12.64 -19.44
C SER A 41 -13.56 -12.70 -19.58
N ALA A 42 -14.26 -11.66 -20.01
CA ALA A 42 -15.65 -11.76 -20.49
C ALA A 42 -15.66 -11.99 -22.00
N SER A 43 -15.17 -13.13 -22.47
CA SER A 43 -15.29 -13.51 -23.88
C SER A 43 -16.77 -13.90 -24.11
N ASN A 44 -17.51 -13.13 -24.92
CA ASN A 44 -18.93 -13.39 -25.24
C ASN A 44 -19.89 -13.51 -24.02
N GLY A 45 -19.64 -12.79 -22.92
CA GLY A 45 -20.52 -12.84 -21.73
C GLY A 45 -20.34 -14.09 -20.87
N MET A 46 -19.14 -14.68 -20.90
CA MET A 46 -18.76 -15.84 -20.11
C MET A 46 -17.45 -15.52 -19.38
N LEU A 47 -17.35 -15.83 -18.08
CA LEU A 47 -16.09 -15.80 -17.34
C LEU A 47 -15.39 -17.14 -17.45
N GLU A 48 -14.13 -17.12 -17.85
CA GLU A 48 -13.25 -18.28 -17.94
C GLU A 48 -12.32 -18.35 -16.72
N HIS A 49 -11.71 -19.52 -16.51
CA HIS A 49 -10.73 -19.76 -15.42
C HIS A 49 -11.26 -19.47 -14.01
N VAL A 50 -12.56 -19.73 -13.79
CA VAL A 50 -13.22 -19.56 -12.49
C VAL A 50 -13.02 -20.80 -11.63
N TRP A 51 -12.56 -20.59 -10.40
CA TRP A 51 -12.38 -21.61 -9.38
C TRP A 51 -13.21 -21.29 -8.15
N THR A 52 -13.56 -22.31 -7.39
CA THR A 52 -14.24 -22.19 -6.10
C THR A 52 -13.38 -22.81 -5.01
N GLY A 53 -13.19 -22.07 -3.91
CA GLY A 53 -12.39 -22.48 -2.77
C GLY A 53 -13.22 -23.21 -1.73
N THR A 54 -12.69 -24.31 -1.20
CA THR A 54 -13.20 -24.95 0.02
C THR A 54 -12.24 -24.68 1.16
N VAL A 55 -12.71 -23.99 2.20
CA VAL A 55 -11.90 -23.67 3.39
C VAL A 55 -11.84 -24.89 4.31
N TYR A 56 -10.63 -25.24 4.74
CA TYR A 56 -10.34 -26.28 5.72
C TYR A 56 -9.99 -25.59 7.03
N GLU A 57 -11.01 -25.28 7.82
CA GLU A 57 -10.86 -24.54 9.07
C GLU A 57 -10.14 -25.37 10.15
N LEU A 58 -9.18 -24.72 10.82
CA LEU A 58 -8.64 -25.19 12.09
C LEU A 58 -9.47 -24.59 13.23
N PRO A 59 -9.80 -25.36 14.29
CA PRO A 59 -10.52 -24.81 15.43
C PRO A 59 -9.64 -23.81 16.18
N ASP A 60 -10.23 -22.74 16.71
CA ASP A 60 -9.57 -21.87 17.69
C ASP A 60 -8.99 -22.69 18.85
N PRO A 61 -7.75 -22.40 19.33
CA PRO A 61 -6.82 -21.33 18.93
C PRO A 61 -5.69 -21.79 17.98
N TRP A 62 -5.93 -22.78 17.11
CA TRP A 62 -4.88 -23.44 16.33
C TRP A 62 -4.53 -22.70 15.02
N ASN A 63 -3.23 -22.60 14.71
CA ASN A 63 -2.69 -21.98 13.51
C ASN A 63 -1.79 -22.94 12.73
N PRO A 64 -1.89 -23.02 11.40
CA PRO A 64 -1.07 -23.93 10.62
C PRO A 64 0.38 -23.44 10.50
N THR A 65 1.36 -24.35 10.49
CA THR A 65 2.79 -24.05 10.23
C THR A 65 3.28 -24.61 8.91
N SER A 66 2.92 -25.85 8.61
CA SER A 66 3.36 -26.58 7.42
C SER A 66 2.17 -27.38 6.92
N VAL A 67 1.73 -27.10 5.71
CA VAL A 67 0.51 -27.65 5.11
C VAL A 67 0.91 -28.46 3.89
N TRP A 68 0.32 -29.64 3.74
CA TRP A 68 0.52 -30.49 2.57
C TRP A 68 -0.73 -31.30 2.25
N TYR A 69 -0.78 -31.80 1.02
CA TYR A 69 -1.79 -32.75 0.58
C TYR A 69 -1.21 -34.16 0.63
N ASP A 70 -1.92 -35.09 1.25
CA ASP A 70 -1.58 -36.51 1.25
C ASP A 70 -2.31 -37.21 0.10
N PRO A 71 -1.61 -37.59 -0.99
CA PRO A 71 -2.24 -38.22 -2.15
C PRO A 71 -2.73 -39.65 -1.88
N GLN A 72 -2.23 -40.33 -0.84
CA GLN A 72 -2.66 -41.70 -0.54
C GLN A 72 -4.03 -41.72 0.14
N THR A 73 -4.27 -40.76 1.04
CA THR A 73 -5.51 -40.64 1.80
C THR A 73 -6.50 -39.64 1.18
N GLY A 74 -6.02 -38.76 0.30
CA GLY A 74 -6.80 -37.67 -0.28
C GLY A 74 -7.14 -36.57 0.71
N THR A 75 -6.33 -36.41 1.77
CA THR A 75 -6.59 -35.46 2.86
C THR A 75 -5.58 -34.32 2.86
N VAL A 76 -5.97 -33.19 3.43
CA VAL A 76 -5.06 -32.08 3.72
C VAL A 76 -4.53 -32.27 5.13
N ARG A 77 -3.22 -32.17 5.34
CA ARG A 77 -2.60 -32.34 6.64
C ARG A 77 -1.77 -31.12 7.01
N THR A 78 -1.70 -30.82 8.30
CA THR A 78 -0.87 -29.72 8.80
C THR A 78 -0.38 -29.96 10.22
N LEU A 79 0.87 -29.59 10.48
CA LEU A 79 1.32 -29.33 11.83
C LEU A 79 0.80 -27.94 12.22
N ALA A 80 0.13 -27.82 13.36
CA ALA A 80 -0.41 -26.57 13.85
C ALA A 80 0.05 -26.29 15.28
N TYR A 81 0.03 -25.01 15.67
CA TYR A 81 0.32 -24.58 17.03
C TYR A 81 -0.82 -23.74 17.62
N ALA A 82 -0.96 -23.83 18.93
CA ALA A 82 -1.81 -22.96 19.73
C ALA A 82 -0.95 -22.06 20.61
N HIS A 83 -1.24 -20.75 20.59
CA HIS A 83 -0.63 -19.78 21.51
C HIS A 83 -1.42 -19.72 22.82
N PHE A 84 -0.71 -19.74 23.95
CA PHE A 84 -1.30 -19.47 25.25
C PHE A 84 -0.55 -18.31 25.92
N ASP A 85 -1.26 -17.20 26.18
CA ASP A 85 -0.78 -16.13 27.05
C ASP A 85 -0.74 -16.60 28.50
N TYR A 86 0.22 -16.10 29.28
CA TYR A 86 0.35 -16.44 30.69
C TYR A 86 -0.66 -15.73 31.58
N ASP A 87 -1.05 -16.42 32.65
CA ASP A 87 -1.42 -15.81 33.94
C ASP A 87 -0.15 -15.20 34.59
N ASP A 88 -0.28 -13.96 35.11
CA ASP A 88 0.68 -13.17 35.90
C ASP A 88 1.92 -13.92 36.46
N GLY A 89 3.04 -13.97 35.72
CA GLY A 89 4.36 -14.23 36.35
C GLY A 89 5.50 -14.91 35.56
N GLU A 90 5.31 -15.42 34.34
CA GLU A 90 6.40 -16.01 33.53
C GLU A 90 6.70 -15.20 32.25
N GLU A 91 7.98 -15.06 31.90
CA GLU A 91 8.46 -14.09 30.89
C GLU A 91 8.32 -14.52 29.41
N HIS A 92 7.94 -15.77 29.05
CA HIS A 92 7.96 -16.24 27.63
C HIS A 92 6.87 -17.25 27.19
N PRO A 93 6.00 -16.94 26.20
CA PRO A 93 4.79 -17.71 25.87
C PRO A 93 5.06 -19.17 25.47
N TYR A 94 4.20 -20.10 25.92
CA TYR A 94 4.26 -21.52 25.57
C TYR A 94 3.36 -21.84 24.36
N ARG A 95 3.85 -22.71 23.45
CA ARG A 95 3.10 -23.23 22.31
C ARG A 95 2.81 -24.71 22.48
N GLU A 96 1.57 -25.11 22.27
CA GLU A 96 1.21 -26.52 22.06
C GLU A 96 1.24 -26.85 20.57
N TYR A 97 1.62 -28.08 20.22
CA TYR A 97 1.66 -28.54 18.83
C TYR A 97 0.75 -29.75 18.63
N ALA A 98 0.10 -29.82 17.48
CA ALA A 98 -0.71 -30.97 17.09
C ALA A 98 -0.70 -31.14 15.58
N LEU A 99 -0.79 -32.40 15.16
CA LEU A 99 -1.00 -32.79 13.78
C LEU A 99 -2.49 -32.83 13.50
N PHE A 100 -2.91 -32.14 12.45
CA PHE A 100 -4.27 -32.16 11.96
C PHE A 100 -4.34 -32.89 10.63
N THR A 101 -5.30 -33.81 10.53
CA THR A 101 -5.75 -34.39 9.26
C THR A 101 -7.14 -33.85 8.96
N LEU A 102 -7.24 -33.04 7.91
CA LEU A 102 -8.39 -32.23 7.58
C LEU A 102 -9.14 -32.82 6.38
N THR A 103 -10.46 -32.85 6.53
CA THR A 103 -11.43 -33.07 5.45
C THR A 103 -12.34 -31.85 5.40
N GLU A 104 -13.14 -31.69 4.34
CA GLU A 104 -14.00 -30.51 4.16
C GLU A 104 -15.00 -30.25 5.32
N LYS A 105 -15.31 -31.27 6.14
CA LYS A 105 -16.31 -31.16 7.22
C LYS A 105 -15.81 -31.54 8.61
N THR A 106 -14.66 -32.19 8.70
CA THR A 106 -14.17 -32.77 9.96
C THR A 106 -12.65 -32.75 10.00
N PHE A 107 -12.10 -32.78 11.21
CA PHE A 107 -10.67 -32.94 11.42
C PHE A 107 -10.40 -34.07 12.42
N LEU A 108 -9.23 -34.69 12.28
CA LEU A 108 -8.60 -35.49 13.31
C LEU A 108 -7.42 -34.70 13.87
N LYS A 109 -7.37 -34.56 15.20
CA LYS A 109 -6.27 -33.91 15.93
C LYS A 109 -5.47 -34.95 16.70
N GLU A 110 -4.17 -34.97 16.47
CA GLU A 110 -3.21 -35.84 17.15
C GLU A 110 -2.17 -34.97 17.86
N PRO A 111 -2.10 -34.95 19.20
CA PRO A 111 -1.17 -34.09 19.92
C PRO A 111 0.28 -34.50 19.65
N VAL A 112 1.16 -33.51 19.49
CA VAL A 112 2.59 -33.71 19.33
C VAL A 112 3.32 -32.98 20.46
N ASP A 113 3.76 -33.73 21.46
CA ASP A 113 4.37 -33.18 22.66
C ASP A 113 5.88 -32.91 22.48
N PHE A 114 6.28 -31.65 22.66
CA PHE A 114 7.67 -31.18 22.68
C PHE A 114 8.08 -30.60 24.05
N SER A 115 7.30 -30.85 25.10
CA SER A 115 7.50 -30.25 26.43
C SER A 115 8.82 -30.67 27.07
N ALA A 116 9.26 -31.91 26.87
CA ALA A 116 10.52 -32.42 27.39
C ALA A 116 11.73 -31.72 26.74
N GLU A 117 11.62 -31.40 25.45
CA GLU A 117 12.67 -30.79 24.63
C GLU A 117 12.80 -29.28 24.88
N ARG A 118 11.81 -28.64 25.51
CA ARG A 118 11.92 -27.25 25.96
C ARG A 118 13.02 -27.10 27.01
N GLY A 119 13.06 -27.99 28.00
CA GLY A 119 14.04 -27.93 29.10
C GLY A 119 14.01 -26.59 29.84
N ASP A 120 15.19 -25.98 30.03
CA ASP A 120 15.41 -24.68 30.68
C ASP A 120 15.53 -23.50 29.69
N ALA A 121 15.00 -23.65 28.47
CA ALA A 121 15.05 -22.62 27.45
C ALA A 121 14.16 -21.41 27.78
N ASP A 122 14.72 -20.22 27.58
CA ASP A 122 13.99 -18.94 27.63
C ASP A 122 12.93 -18.91 26.52
N SER A 123 13.27 -19.33 25.30
CA SER A 123 12.36 -19.41 24.17
C SER A 123 12.52 -20.72 23.40
N PHE A 124 11.41 -21.25 22.88
CA PHE A 124 11.32 -22.53 22.19
C PHE A 124 10.31 -22.46 21.05
N ASP A 125 10.72 -22.87 19.85
CA ASP A 125 9.85 -22.83 18.67
C ASP A 125 10.09 -23.99 17.70
N ILE A 126 9.02 -24.42 17.02
CA ILE A 126 9.03 -25.44 15.98
C ILE A 126 8.71 -24.78 14.64
N GLY A 127 9.66 -24.84 13.71
CA GLY A 127 9.54 -24.25 12.38
C GLY A 127 8.95 -25.22 11.35
N SER A 128 9.47 -25.13 10.13
CA SER A 128 9.05 -25.97 9.00
C SER A 128 9.06 -27.45 9.33
N ALA A 129 8.04 -28.17 8.88
CA ALA A 129 7.86 -29.60 9.11
C ALA A 129 7.61 -30.37 7.82
N VAL A 130 8.07 -31.62 7.78
CA VAL A 130 7.77 -32.59 6.73
C VAL A 130 7.42 -33.92 7.41
N ILE A 131 6.42 -34.62 6.91
CA ILE A 131 6.01 -35.93 7.42
C ILE A 131 6.24 -36.99 6.35
N ASP A 132 6.83 -38.11 6.75
CA ASP A 132 6.97 -39.32 5.96
C ASP A 132 6.50 -40.53 6.77
N GLY A 133 5.35 -41.09 6.39
CA GLY A 133 4.66 -42.12 7.17
C GLY A 133 4.39 -41.65 8.60
N ASP A 134 4.95 -42.39 9.56
CA ASP A 134 4.86 -42.10 11.01
C ASP A 134 6.04 -41.25 11.52
N THR A 135 6.86 -40.68 10.64
CA THR A 135 8.03 -39.87 11.02
C THR A 135 7.78 -38.39 10.75
N LEU A 136 7.92 -37.57 11.78
CA LEU A 136 7.93 -36.11 11.70
C LEU A 136 9.38 -35.59 11.67
N TRP A 137 9.69 -34.80 10.65
CA TRP A 137 10.90 -34.01 10.55
C TRP A 137 10.58 -32.55 10.77
N THR A 138 11.34 -31.86 11.62
CA THR A 138 11.15 -30.42 11.88
C THR A 138 12.42 -29.71 12.31
N ILE A 139 12.40 -28.38 12.23
CA ILE A 139 13.43 -27.51 12.80
C ILE A 139 12.97 -27.03 14.17
N LEU A 140 13.73 -27.40 15.20
CA LEU A 140 13.55 -26.92 16.56
C LEU A 140 14.52 -25.78 16.84
N SER A 141 14.01 -24.67 17.34
CA SER A 141 14.80 -23.50 17.77
C SER A 141 14.74 -23.35 19.29
N ARG A 142 15.89 -23.18 19.94
CA ARG A 142 16.00 -23.01 21.39
C ARG A 142 16.85 -21.78 21.71
N VAL A 143 16.38 -20.95 22.65
CA VAL A 143 17.14 -19.83 23.22
C VAL A 143 17.42 -20.11 24.68
N THR A 144 18.69 -20.11 25.06
CA THR A 144 19.10 -20.31 26.46
C THR A 144 20.14 -19.27 26.85
N LYS A 145 19.81 -18.41 27.81
CA LYS A 145 20.63 -17.28 28.27
C LYS A 145 21.06 -16.38 27.12
N GLY A 146 20.13 -16.10 26.20
CA GLY A 146 20.34 -15.30 25.00
C GLY A 146 21.11 -15.99 23.86
N ASN A 147 21.53 -17.25 24.01
CA ASN A 147 22.16 -18.02 22.92
C ASN A 147 21.09 -18.75 22.11
N TYR A 148 21.01 -18.46 20.82
CA TYR A 148 20.06 -19.05 19.89
C TYR A 148 20.69 -20.28 19.18
N THR A 149 20.06 -21.46 19.29
CA THR A 149 20.53 -22.71 18.67
C THR A 149 19.39 -23.40 17.92
N ARG A 150 19.69 -24.04 16.79
CA ARG A 150 18.72 -24.80 16.00
C ARG A 150 19.13 -26.26 15.83
N PHE A 151 18.12 -27.12 15.81
CA PHE A 151 18.26 -28.56 15.65
C PHE A 151 17.36 -29.06 14.52
N LEU A 152 17.89 -29.94 13.68
CA LEU A 152 17.06 -30.82 12.86
C LEU A 152 16.59 -31.96 13.76
N VAL A 153 15.29 -32.16 13.82
CA VAL A 153 14.63 -33.13 14.69
C VAL A 153 13.94 -34.18 13.84
N ARG A 154 14.15 -35.44 14.20
CA ARG A 154 13.37 -36.59 13.74
C ARG A 154 12.56 -37.13 14.92
N ARG A 155 11.23 -37.20 14.78
CA ARG A 155 10.34 -37.74 15.80
C ARG A 155 9.48 -38.85 15.21
N ASP A 156 9.44 -39.99 15.88
CA ASP A 156 8.48 -41.05 15.59
C ASP A 156 7.14 -40.71 16.27
N LEU A 157 6.09 -40.59 15.47
CA LEU A 157 4.77 -40.14 15.90
C LEU A 157 3.99 -41.20 16.68
N VAL A 158 4.41 -42.48 16.60
CA VAL A 158 3.73 -43.59 17.29
C VAL A 158 4.34 -43.84 18.67
N THR A 159 5.67 -43.84 18.76
CA THR A 159 6.43 -44.13 19.98
C THR A 159 6.75 -42.86 20.77
N GLY A 160 6.80 -41.71 20.10
CA GLY A 160 7.27 -40.45 20.66
C GLY A 160 8.80 -40.33 20.77
N GLU A 161 9.56 -41.33 20.28
CA GLU A 161 11.02 -41.26 20.28
C GLU A 161 11.52 -40.11 19.39
N LEU A 162 12.53 -39.39 19.87
CA LEU A 162 13.05 -38.19 19.22
C LEU A 162 14.57 -38.22 19.16
N GLU A 163 15.10 -37.89 17.99
CA GLU A 163 16.52 -37.65 17.75
C GLU A 163 16.73 -36.23 17.23
N GLU A 164 17.73 -35.53 17.78
CA GLU A 164 18.09 -34.18 17.35
C GLU A 164 19.56 -34.09 16.91
N ARG A 165 19.82 -33.26 15.89
CA ARG A 165 21.17 -32.88 15.46
C ARG A 165 21.29 -31.37 15.32
N PRO A 166 22.36 -30.74 15.85
CA PRO A 166 22.59 -29.32 15.64
C PRO A 166 22.69 -29.00 14.15
N VAL A 167 21.93 -28.00 13.70
CA VAL A 167 21.94 -27.56 12.30
C VAL A 167 23.34 -27.08 11.89
N SER A 168 24.08 -26.49 12.82
CA SER A 168 25.47 -26.04 12.61
C SER A 168 26.45 -27.17 12.27
N GLU A 169 26.12 -28.43 12.58
CA GLU A 169 26.94 -29.60 12.19
C GLU A 169 26.61 -30.07 10.76
N LEU A 170 25.44 -29.69 10.24
CA LEU A 170 24.95 -30.10 8.93
C LEU A 170 25.32 -29.10 7.83
N PHE A 171 25.38 -27.80 8.11
CA PHE A 171 25.73 -26.80 7.11
C PHE A 171 27.24 -26.61 6.97
N ALA A 172 27.71 -26.18 5.80
CA ALA A 172 29.09 -25.74 5.62
C ALA A 172 29.26 -24.26 6.03
N GLY A 173 28.21 -23.43 5.84
CA GLY A 173 28.09 -22.07 6.35
C GLY A 173 27.51 -21.98 7.77
N SER A 174 27.01 -20.80 8.18
CA SER A 174 26.47 -20.61 9.54
C SER A 174 25.16 -21.37 9.78
N GLY A 175 24.43 -21.76 8.72
CA GLY A 175 23.10 -22.37 8.85
C GLY A 175 22.07 -21.45 9.52
N GLU A 176 22.38 -20.15 9.59
CA GLU A 176 21.51 -19.13 10.16
C GLU A 176 20.40 -18.80 9.16
N PHE A 177 19.17 -18.62 9.67
CA PHE A 177 17.93 -18.40 8.90
C PHE A 177 17.62 -19.50 7.87
N LEU A 178 16.95 -20.57 8.33
CA LEU A 178 16.42 -21.63 7.48
C LEU A 178 15.09 -21.19 6.86
N SER A 179 14.93 -21.40 5.56
CA SER A 179 13.81 -20.88 4.76
C SER A 179 13.01 -21.95 4.03
N GLY A 180 13.52 -23.19 3.91
CA GLY A 180 12.81 -24.27 3.22
C GLY A 180 13.22 -25.66 3.70
N MET A 181 12.25 -26.58 3.74
CA MET A 181 12.49 -28.00 4.00
C MET A 181 11.55 -28.85 3.14
N LYS A 182 12.11 -29.81 2.42
CA LYS A 182 11.37 -30.75 1.57
C LYS A 182 12.00 -32.15 1.66
N MET A 183 11.23 -33.17 1.29
CA MET A 183 11.73 -34.53 1.17
C MET A 183 11.59 -35.00 -0.27
N ASP A 184 12.61 -35.68 -0.77
CA ASP A 184 12.56 -36.29 -2.10
C ASP A 184 12.07 -37.73 -2.07
N ALA A 185 11.96 -38.34 -3.25
CA ALA A 185 11.44 -39.70 -3.41
C ALA A 185 12.33 -40.81 -2.78
N ASP A 186 13.59 -40.50 -2.46
CA ASP A 186 14.49 -41.44 -1.76
C ASP A 186 14.34 -41.36 -0.23
N GLY A 187 13.52 -40.43 0.28
CA GLY A 187 13.39 -40.13 1.70
C GLY A 187 14.50 -39.20 2.23
N ASP A 188 15.30 -38.60 1.35
CA ASP A 188 16.33 -37.66 1.75
C ASP A 188 15.71 -36.27 1.99
N LEU A 189 16.13 -35.62 3.07
CA LEU A 189 15.70 -34.28 3.44
C LEU A 189 16.57 -33.22 2.78
N TRP A 190 15.92 -32.27 2.14
CA TRP A 190 16.53 -31.07 1.59
C TRP A 190 16.19 -29.88 2.48
N ILE A 191 17.21 -29.16 2.92
CA ILE A 191 17.08 -28.03 3.84
C ILE A 191 17.81 -26.83 3.23
N MET A 192 17.13 -25.69 3.21
CA MET A 192 17.60 -24.44 2.62
C MET A 192 17.80 -23.38 3.70
N SER A 193 18.94 -22.69 3.62
CA SER A 193 19.23 -21.44 4.32
C SER A 193 19.29 -20.28 3.33
N MET A 194 19.53 -19.07 3.82
CA MET A 194 19.70 -17.86 3.00
C MET A 194 20.89 -17.89 2.02
N SER A 195 21.76 -18.91 2.06
CA SER A 195 22.92 -19.00 1.16
C SER A 195 23.33 -20.43 0.79
N GLU A 196 22.64 -21.45 1.28
CA GLU A 196 23.07 -22.84 1.11
C GLU A 196 21.86 -23.78 1.10
N VAL A 197 21.89 -24.79 0.23
CA VAL A 197 20.97 -25.93 0.26
C VAL A 197 21.77 -27.20 0.54
N ILE A 198 21.31 -28.00 1.49
CA ILE A 198 21.90 -29.30 1.82
C ILE A 198 20.90 -30.43 1.60
N ALA A 199 21.41 -31.62 1.31
CA ALA A 199 20.65 -32.86 1.36
C ALA A 199 21.18 -33.75 2.48
N VAL A 200 20.28 -34.34 3.27
CA VAL A 200 20.59 -35.10 4.48
C VAL A 200 19.77 -36.39 4.48
N ARG A 201 20.42 -37.53 4.74
CA ARG A 201 19.74 -38.81 4.89
C ARG A 201 18.90 -38.87 6.16
N PRO A 202 17.96 -39.83 6.26
CA PRO A 202 17.24 -40.10 7.49
C PRO A 202 18.10 -40.40 8.73
N ASP A 203 19.36 -40.80 8.55
CA ASP A 203 20.33 -41.04 9.64
C ASP A 203 21.17 -39.80 10.00
N PHE A 204 20.77 -38.62 9.51
CA PHE A 204 21.46 -37.33 9.64
C PHE A 204 22.79 -37.21 8.88
N THR A 205 23.15 -38.17 8.03
CA THR A 205 24.34 -38.06 7.19
C THR A 205 24.11 -37.05 6.07
N ARG A 206 24.92 -35.98 6.03
CA ARG A 206 24.92 -35.03 4.91
C ARG A 206 25.42 -35.68 3.62
N LEU A 207 24.60 -35.60 2.58
CA LEU A 207 24.90 -36.10 1.23
C LEU A 207 25.59 -35.06 0.37
N CYS A 208 25.01 -33.85 0.30
CA CYS A 208 25.57 -32.75 -0.48
C CYS A 208 25.30 -31.40 0.20
N SER A 209 26.04 -30.40 -0.26
CA SER A 209 25.93 -29.00 0.12
C SER A 209 26.17 -28.15 -1.12
N VAL A 210 25.27 -27.21 -1.37
CA VAL A 210 25.26 -26.34 -2.54
C VAL A 210 25.14 -24.91 -2.06
N VAL A 211 26.21 -24.14 -2.20
CA VAL A 211 26.20 -22.70 -1.88
C VAL A 211 25.54 -21.94 -3.02
N LEU A 212 24.54 -21.12 -2.69
CA LEU A 212 23.69 -20.40 -3.63
C LEU A 212 23.69 -18.91 -3.28
N ASP A 213 23.64 -18.07 -4.31
CA ASP A 213 23.43 -16.64 -4.14
C ASP A 213 21.93 -16.38 -4.03
N SER A 214 21.49 -15.90 -2.86
CA SER A 214 20.11 -15.52 -2.55
C SER A 214 19.03 -16.55 -2.98
N PRO A 215 19.10 -17.81 -2.51
CA PRO A 215 18.03 -18.79 -2.68
C PRO A 215 16.72 -18.30 -2.06
N ASP A 216 15.60 -18.64 -2.69
CA ASP A 216 14.28 -18.10 -2.38
C ASP A 216 13.28 -19.22 -2.03
N ASP A 217 13.07 -20.19 -2.92
CA ASP A 217 12.16 -21.31 -2.70
C ASP A 217 12.75 -22.66 -3.12
N LEU A 218 12.25 -23.74 -2.49
CA LEU A 218 12.67 -25.12 -2.71
C LEU A 218 11.45 -25.99 -2.99
N THR A 219 11.44 -26.66 -4.14
CA THR A 219 10.32 -27.52 -4.55
C THR A 219 10.80 -28.86 -5.11
N VAL A 220 9.96 -29.88 -4.99
CA VAL A 220 10.27 -31.26 -5.36
C VAL A 220 9.25 -31.72 -6.38
N ARG A 221 9.74 -32.23 -7.50
CA ARG A 221 8.91 -32.81 -8.55
C ARG A 221 8.50 -34.25 -8.17
N PRO A 222 7.36 -34.79 -8.64
CA PRO A 222 6.93 -36.15 -8.29
C PRO A 222 7.93 -37.27 -8.59
N ASP A 223 8.90 -37.06 -9.47
CA ASP A 223 10.00 -38.01 -9.75
C ASP A 223 11.18 -37.92 -8.76
N GLY A 224 11.07 -37.07 -7.73
CA GLY A 224 12.10 -36.83 -6.72
C GLY A 224 13.17 -35.80 -7.12
N ALA A 225 13.07 -35.19 -8.30
CA ALA A 225 14.00 -34.13 -8.69
C ALA A 225 13.73 -32.85 -7.88
N VAL A 226 14.80 -32.30 -7.28
CA VAL A 226 14.72 -31.09 -6.44
C VAL A 226 15.17 -29.87 -7.22
N PHE A 227 14.38 -28.80 -7.11
CA PHE A 227 14.61 -27.53 -7.78
C PHE A 227 14.67 -26.40 -6.77
N VAL A 228 15.50 -25.42 -7.07
CA VAL A 228 15.68 -24.21 -6.24
C VAL A 228 15.49 -22.97 -7.10
N SER A 229 14.73 -22.00 -6.59
CA SER A 229 14.69 -20.65 -7.14
C SER A 229 15.72 -19.76 -6.44
N CYS A 230 16.33 -18.84 -7.18
CA CYS A 230 17.28 -17.87 -6.62
C CYS A 230 17.03 -16.49 -7.23
N HIS A 231 17.16 -15.44 -6.42
CA HIS A 231 17.12 -14.07 -6.92
C HIS A 231 18.36 -13.75 -7.75
N THR A 232 18.15 -13.03 -8.84
CA THR A 232 19.20 -12.57 -9.76
C THR A 232 18.94 -11.12 -10.16
N PRO A 233 19.93 -10.39 -10.71
CA PRO A 233 19.71 -9.03 -11.20
C PRO A 233 18.65 -8.90 -12.30
N GLY A 234 18.28 -10.01 -12.98
CA GLY A 234 17.30 -10.04 -14.07
C GLY A 234 15.96 -10.71 -13.73
N GLY A 235 15.68 -10.98 -12.44
CA GLY A 235 14.48 -11.73 -12.00
C GLY A 235 14.87 -12.91 -11.10
N LYS A 236 14.16 -14.03 -11.20
CA LYS A 236 14.53 -15.27 -10.49
C LYS A 236 15.00 -16.34 -11.48
N SER A 237 16.06 -17.07 -11.13
CA SER A 237 16.46 -18.32 -11.81
C SER A 237 15.80 -19.51 -11.14
N PHE A 238 15.51 -20.60 -11.86
CA PHE A 238 14.99 -21.84 -11.30
C PHE A 238 15.71 -23.03 -11.91
N ALA A 239 16.41 -23.80 -11.07
CA ALA A 239 17.31 -24.82 -11.56
C ALA A 239 17.24 -26.09 -10.72
N ARG A 240 17.44 -27.23 -11.38
CA ARG A 240 17.58 -28.53 -10.72
C ARG A 240 18.90 -28.60 -9.96
N ILE A 241 18.86 -29.14 -8.75
CA ILE A 241 20.07 -29.52 -8.01
C ILE A 241 20.34 -31.01 -8.25
N ASP A 242 21.56 -31.33 -8.67
CA ASP A 242 22.01 -32.71 -8.76
C ASP A 242 22.59 -33.16 -7.40
N LYS A 243 21.92 -34.13 -6.78
CA LYS A 243 22.25 -34.68 -5.45
C LYS A 243 23.65 -35.29 -5.41
N ALA A 244 24.12 -35.90 -6.50
CA ALA A 244 25.39 -36.64 -6.53
C ALA A 244 26.61 -35.71 -6.65
N THR A 245 26.46 -34.61 -7.37
CA THR A 245 27.53 -33.63 -7.62
C THR A 245 27.47 -32.42 -6.71
N GLY A 246 26.29 -32.11 -6.14
CA GLY A 246 26.06 -30.90 -5.35
C GLY A 246 26.13 -29.64 -6.19
N GLN A 247 25.64 -29.68 -7.44
CA GLN A 247 25.68 -28.55 -8.36
C GLN A 247 24.30 -28.28 -9.00
N LYS A 248 24.06 -27.01 -9.36
CA LYS A 248 22.98 -26.65 -10.27
C LYS A 248 23.26 -27.24 -11.65
N THR A 249 22.23 -27.82 -12.27
CA THR A 249 22.34 -28.47 -13.58
C THR A 249 21.47 -27.76 -14.61
N GLU A 250 20.26 -28.29 -14.84
CA GLU A 250 19.29 -27.79 -15.80
C GLU A 250 18.58 -26.55 -15.24
N GLU A 251 18.66 -25.44 -15.96
CA GLU A 251 17.86 -24.24 -15.70
C GLU A 251 16.57 -24.31 -16.51
N ILE A 252 15.44 -24.14 -15.82
CA ILE A 252 14.12 -24.15 -16.42
C ILE A 252 13.73 -22.70 -16.71
N PRO A 253 13.24 -22.38 -17.92
CA PRO A 253 12.77 -21.03 -18.22
C PRO A 253 11.58 -20.67 -17.33
N LEU A 254 11.58 -19.45 -16.81
CA LEU A 254 10.52 -18.89 -15.97
C LEU A 254 10.02 -17.56 -16.55
N PRO A 255 8.77 -17.18 -16.28
CA PRO A 255 8.30 -15.84 -16.57
C PRO A 255 8.96 -14.82 -15.63
N ALA A 256 9.05 -13.55 -16.05
CA ALA A 256 9.78 -12.53 -15.30
C ALA A 256 9.21 -12.19 -13.91
N LEU A 257 7.89 -12.42 -13.69
CA LEU A 257 7.14 -11.96 -12.52
C LEU A 257 6.28 -13.06 -11.87
N PHE A 258 6.84 -14.26 -11.66
CA PHE A 258 6.16 -15.27 -10.83
C PHE A 258 6.42 -15.07 -9.34
N ARG A 259 5.51 -15.58 -8.51
CA ARG A 259 5.60 -15.59 -7.04
C ARG A 259 6.08 -16.96 -6.56
N GLU A 260 5.24 -17.98 -6.71
CA GLU A 260 5.50 -19.37 -6.31
C GLU A 260 5.54 -20.31 -7.52
N VAL A 261 6.22 -21.46 -7.36
CA VAL A 261 6.27 -22.55 -8.35
C VAL A 261 5.99 -23.88 -7.67
N CYS A 262 5.13 -24.70 -8.26
CA CYS A 262 4.90 -26.07 -7.82
C CYS A 262 4.82 -27.03 -9.00
N PHE A 263 5.03 -28.31 -8.76
CA PHE A 263 4.88 -29.33 -9.79
C PHE A 263 3.49 -29.96 -9.72
N PRO A 264 2.75 -30.01 -10.83
CA PRO A 264 1.44 -30.62 -10.86
C PRO A 264 1.54 -32.14 -10.74
N ALA A 265 0.47 -32.78 -10.26
CA ALA A 265 0.32 -34.23 -10.35
C ALA A 265 0.09 -34.69 -11.82
N SER A 266 -0.59 -33.85 -12.62
CA SER A 266 -0.83 -34.10 -14.04
C SER A 266 0.42 -33.88 -14.89
N PRO A 267 0.72 -34.75 -15.87
CA PRO A 267 1.85 -34.57 -16.79
C PRO A 267 1.62 -33.51 -17.88
N GLU A 268 0.45 -32.85 -17.90
CA GLU A 268 0.09 -31.86 -18.93
C GLU A 268 1.00 -30.62 -18.92
N TYR A 269 1.43 -30.19 -17.72
CA TYR A 269 2.26 -29.01 -17.53
C TYR A 269 3.61 -29.39 -16.93
N ALA A 270 4.67 -28.73 -17.36
CA ALA A 270 6.02 -28.94 -16.83
C ALA A 270 6.12 -28.48 -15.36
N TYR A 271 5.43 -27.38 -15.04
CA TYR A 271 5.24 -26.84 -13.69
C TYR A 271 4.03 -25.89 -13.69
N LEU A 272 3.52 -25.58 -12.51
CA LEU A 272 2.56 -24.50 -12.28
C LEU A 272 3.26 -23.34 -11.60
N TYR A 273 2.82 -22.13 -11.88
CA TYR A 273 3.31 -20.94 -11.18
C TYR A 273 2.18 -19.95 -10.92
N SER A 274 2.30 -19.21 -9.82
CA SER A 274 1.44 -18.07 -9.53
C SER A 274 2.10 -16.78 -10.00
N ALA A 275 1.28 -15.82 -10.43
CA ALA A 275 1.67 -14.45 -10.73
C ALA A 275 0.54 -13.51 -10.30
N SER A 276 0.69 -12.19 -10.51
CA SER A 276 -0.30 -11.20 -10.04
C SER A 276 -1.73 -11.43 -10.54
N GLY A 277 -1.92 -12.07 -11.70
CA GLY A 277 -3.25 -12.32 -12.28
C GLY A 277 -3.89 -13.67 -11.93
N GLY A 278 -3.12 -14.64 -11.42
CA GLY A 278 -3.64 -16.00 -11.23
C GLY A 278 -2.58 -17.09 -11.19
N VAL A 279 -3.03 -18.33 -11.38
CA VAL A 279 -2.18 -19.53 -11.53
C VAL A 279 -2.17 -19.97 -12.98
N TYR A 280 -0.97 -20.26 -13.47
CA TYR A 280 -0.72 -20.61 -14.85
C TYR A 280 -0.01 -21.96 -14.94
N GLY A 281 -0.37 -22.73 -15.95
CA GLY A 281 0.34 -23.95 -16.35
C GLY A 281 1.40 -23.64 -17.40
N ALA A 282 2.64 -24.05 -17.15
CA ALA A 282 3.76 -23.85 -18.07
C ALA A 282 3.98 -25.07 -18.99
N LYS A 283 4.06 -24.82 -20.30
CA LYS A 283 4.44 -25.79 -21.33
C LYS A 283 5.79 -25.36 -21.90
N ILE A 284 6.77 -26.28 -21.93
CA ILE A 284 8.11 -26.00 -22.46
C ILE A 284 8.25 -26.70 -23.81
N GLY A 285 8.46 -25.92 -24.87
CA GLY A 285 8.67 -26.41 -26.23
C GLY A 285 10.02 -27.15 -26.39
N PRO A 286 10.18 -27.99 -27.43
CA PRO A 286 11.44 -28.69 -27.70
C PRO A 286 12.66 -27.76 -27.94
N ASP A 287 12.41 -26.50 -28.27
CA ASP A 287 13.40 -25.44 -28.48
C ASP A 287 13.68 -24.61 -27.20
N GLY A 288 13.05 -24.95 -26.08
CA GLY A 288 13.15 -24.24 -24.81
C GLY A 288 12.22 -23.03 -24.68
N SER A 289 11.32 -22.81 -25.64
CA SER A 289 10.30 -21.76 -25.53
C SER A 289 9.31 -22.06 -24.39
N LEU A 290 8.90 -21.01 -23.66
CA LEU A 290 7.91 -21.09 -22.60
C LEU A 290 6.56 -20.58 -23.11
N GLU A 291 5.57 -21.46 -23.13
CA GLU A 291 4.15 -21.13 -23.30
C GLU A 291 3.44 -21.26 -21.95
N SER A 292 2.52 -20.35 -21.67
CA SER A 292 1.79 -20.33 -20.40
C SER A 292 0.30 -20.23 -20.65
N GLU A 293 -0.46 -21.05 -19.93
CA GLU A 293 -1.92 -21.12 -20.01
C GLU A 293 -2.49 -20.71 -18.66
N CYS A 294 -3.41 -19.75 -18.64
CA CYS A 294 -4.12 -19.39 -17.41
C CYS A 294 -5.00 -20.59 -17.00
N LEU A 295 -4.87 -21.04 -15.76
CA LEU A 295 -5.70 -22.10 -15.21
C LEU A 295 -6.75 -21.52 -14.29
N LEU A 296 -6.30 -20.66 -13.39
CA LEU A 296 -7.10 -19.94 -12.40
C LEU A 296 -6.82 -18.46 -12.56
N ASP A 297 -7.86 -17.66 -12.70
CA ASP A 297 -7.78 -16.20 -12.61
C ASP A 297 -8.26 -15.76 -11.22
N PHE A 298 -7.41 -15.01 -10.51
CA PHE A 298 -7.67 -14.67 -9.10
C PHE A 298 -8.93 -13.81 -8.96
N VAL A 299 -9.09 -12.80 -9.80
CA VAL A 299 -10.23 -11.88 -9.76
C VAL A 299 -11.51 -12.64 -10.09
N ASN A 300 -11.48 -13.42 -11.17
CA ASN A 300 -12.58 -14.25 -11.61
C ASN A 300 -12.94 -15.34 -10.61
N SER A 301 -12.06 -15.71 -9.69
CA SER A 301 -12.31 -16.72 -8.66
C SER A 301 -12.62 -16.12 -7.29
N GLY A 302 -12.69 -14.79 -7.18
CA GLY A 302 -12.93 -14.10 -5.91
C GLY A 302 -11.76 -14.27 -4.92
N MET A 303 -10.53 -14.29 -5.44
CA MET A 303 -9.29 -14.45 -4.68
C MET A 303 -8.51 -13.14 -4.61
N ASN A 304 -7.81 -12.92 -3.49
CA ASN A 304 -6.90 -11.79 -3.30
C ASN A 304 -5.46 -12.24 -3.49
N ALA A 305 -4.87 -11.95 -4.65
CA ALA A 305 -3.53 -12.41 -5.04
C ALA A 305 -2.46 -12.18 -3.95
N ASP A 306 -2.56 -11.10 -3.18
CA ASP A 306 -1.55 -10.71 -2.18
C ASP A 306 -1.68 -11.44 -0.84
N LYS A 307 -2.81 -12.11 -0.59
CA LYS A 307 -3.04 -12.94 0.59
C LYS A 307 -2.89 -14.44 0.32
N GLU A 308 -2.80 -14.81 -0.95
CA GLU A 308 -2.85 -16.18 -1.43
C GLU A 308 -1.43 -16.69 -1.71
N ARG A 309 -1.02 -17.72 -0.97
CA ARG A 309 0.23 -18.42 -1.26
C ARG A 309 -0.06 -19.80 -1.83
N LEU A 310 0.31 -20.02 -3.10
CA LEU A 310 0.22 -21.33 -3.73
C LEU A 310 1.24 -22.28 -3.10
N LEU A 311 0.76 -23.38 -2.50
CA LEU A 311 1.63 -24.40 -1.89
C LEU A 311 1.87 -25.60 -2.79
N GLY A 312 0.92 -25.92 -3.67
CA GLY A 312 0.97 -27.14 -4.47
C GLY A 312 -0.37 -27.52 -5.07
N THR A 313 -0.47 -28.79 -5.47
CA THR A 313 -1.71 -29.40 -5.96
C THR A 313 -2.38 -30.23 -4.87
N ALA A 314 -3.71 -30.30 -4.92
CA ALA A 314 -4.56 -31.17 -4.12
C ALA A 314 -5.26 -32.18 -5.05
N GLY A 315 -4.55 -33.26 -5.39
CA GLY A 315 -4.99 -34.21 -6.41
C GLY A 315 -4.68 -33.74 -7.83
N GLU A 316 -5.36 -34.30 -8.84
CA GLU A 316 -5.12 -33.97 -10.26
C GLU A 316 -5.69 -32.61 -10.66
N GLU A 317 -6.80 -32.17 -10.06
CA GLU A 317 -7.54 -30.95 -10.46
C GLU A 317 -7.62 -29.88 -9.36
N GLY A 318 -7.07 -30.12 -8.17
CA GLY A 318 -7.12 -29.17 -7.05
C GLY A 318 -5.83 -28.35 -6.90
N LEU A 319 -5.96 -27.10 -6.46
CA LEU A 319 -4.84 -26.25 -6.05
C LEU A 319 -4.92 -25.98 -4.55
N LEU A 320 -3.80 -26.14 -3.85
CA LEU A 320 -3.70 -25.96 -2.40
C LEU A 320 -3.06 -24.60 -2.10
N PHE A 321 -3.78 -23.80 -1.33
CA PHE A 321 -3.37 -22.48 -0.89
C PHE A 321 -3.35 -22.37 0.64
N VAL A 322 -2.57 -21.42 1.12
CA VAL A 322 -2.79 -20.82 2.44
C VAL A 322 -3.10 -19.34 2.23
N GLU A 323 -4.26 -18.94 2.75
CA GLU A 323 -4.76 -17.57 2.78
C GLU A 323 -4.34 -16.93 4.11
N GLY A 324 -3.66 -15.77 4.06
CA GLY A 324 -3.29 -15.04 5.27
C GLY A 324 -4.40 -14.12 5.77
N ASP A 325 -4.87 -14.33 7.01
CA ASP A 325 -5.50 -13.28 7.81
C ASP A 325 -4.40 -12.52 8.57
N PRO A 326 -4.34 -11.19 8.61
CA PRO A 326 -3.26 -10.44 9.25
C PRO A 326 -3.36 -10.37 10.78
N VAL A 327 -4.31 -11.08 11.39
CA VAL A 327 -4.20 -11.57 12.78
C VAL A 327 -3.13 -12.69 12.90
N GLY A 328 -2.50 -13.09 11.79
CA GLY A 328 -1.45 -14.11 11.75
C GLY A 328 -1.99 -15.54 11.67
N ARG A 329 -3.28 -15.72 11.39
CA ARG A 329 -3.91 -17.02 11.18
C ARG A 329 -3.96 -17.35 9.69
N GLY A 330 -3.23 -18.38 9.27
CA GLY A 330 -3.37 -18.92 7.92
C GLY A 330 -4.63 -19.77 7.81
N GLN A 331 -5.51 -19.50 6.85
CA GLN A 331 -6.57 -20.42 6.45
C GLN A 331 -6.07 -21.33 5.35
N ILE A 332 -6.42 -22.62 5.41
CA ILE A 332 -6.04 -23.58 4.38
C ILE A 332 -7.19 -23.71 3.40
N VAL A 333 -6.94 -23.50 2.12
CA VAL A 333 -7.99 -23.50 1.10
C VAL A 333 -7.59 -24.40 -0.06
N VAL A 334 -8.53 -25.25 -0.50
CA VAL A 334 -8.38 -26.03 -1.73
C VAL A 334 -9.32 -25.45 -2.77
N TYR A 335 -8.75 -24.88 -3.83
CA TYR A 335 -9.48 -24.40 -4.98
C TYR A 335 -9.69 -25.54 -5.98
N ARG A 336 -10.90 -25.62 -6.55
CA ARG A 336 -11.24 -26.53 -7.65
C ARG A 336 -11.91 -25.78 -8.80
N PRO A 337 -11.75 -26.24 -10.05
CA PRO A 337 -12.33 -25.56 -11.20
C PRO A 337 -13.85 -25.59 -11.14
N LEU A 338 -14.47 -24.41 -11.26
CA LEU A 338 -15.92 -24.26 -11.48
C LEU A 338 -16.23 -24.26 -12.99
N GLY A 339 -15.22 -24.04 -13.83
CA GLY A 339 -15.33 -23.98 -15.28
C GLY A 339 -15.72 -22.58 -15.76
N THR A 340 -16.53 -22.51 -16.80
CA THR A 340 -16.99 -21.25 -17.38
C THR A 340 -18.31 -20.81 -16.72
N VAL A 341 -18.39 -19.57 -16.24
CA VAL A 341 -19.60 -18.98 -15.63
C VAL A 341 -20.28 -18.07 -16.65
N SER A 342 -21.56 -18.32 -16.96
CA SER A 342 -22.32 -17.41 -17.82
C SER A 342 -22.72 -16.16 -17.05
N LEU A 343 -22.40 -14.99 -17.62
CA LEU A 343 -22.80 -13.70 -17.08
C LEU A 343 -24.24 -13.32 -17.47
N ALA A 344 -24.87 -14.06 -18.38
CA ALA A 344 -26.21 -13.74 -18.89
C ALA A 344 -27.33 -14.00 -17.85
N ASP A 345 -27.06 -14.86 -16.88
CA ASP A 345 -28.05 -15.32 -15.89
C ASP A 345 -27.92 -14.62 -14.52
N ILE A 346 -26.96 -13.70 -14.37
CA ILE A 346 -26.67 -12.98 -13.13
C ILE A 346 -26.61 -11.46 -13.36
N THR A 347 -26.73 -10.69 -12.28
CA THR A 347 -26.49 -9.25 -12.33
C THR A 347 -24.98 -8.99 -12.37
N VAL A 348 -24.50 -8.26 -13.38
CA VAL A 348 -23.08 -7.91 -13.48
C VAL A 348 -22.89 -6.45 -13.16
N LEU A 349 -21.95 -6.17 -12.24
CA LEU A 349 -21.39 -4.85 -12.02
C LEU A 349 -19.98 -4.81 -12.61
N THR A 350 -19.64 -3.73 -13.29
CA THR A 350 -18.31 -3.49 -13.86
C THR A 350 -17.58 -2.41 -13.08
N VAL A 351 -16.36 -2.73 -12.62
CA VAL A 351 -15.48 -1.78 -11.93
C VAL A 351 -14.27 -1.49 -12.81
N ALA A 352 -14.14 -0.26 -13.29
CA ALA A 352 -13.01 0.18 -14.12
C ALA A 352 -11.96 0.93 -13.32
N PHE A 353 -10.70 0.70 -13.64
CA PHE A 353 -9.56 1.43 -13.06
C PHE A 353 -8.41 1.49 -14.05
N SER A 354 -7.57 2.52 -13.97
CA SER A 354 -6.46 2.75 -14.91
C SER A 354 -5.07 2.63 -14.30
N ARG A 355 -4.98 2.34 -13.00
CA ARG A 355 -3.72 2.23 -12.26
C ARG A 355 -3.73 0.97 -11.43
N GLN A 356 -2.54 0.45 -11.16
CA GLN A 356 -2.40 -0.66 -10.22
C GLN A 356 -2.90 -0.23 -8.84
N LEU A 357 -3.81 -1.01 -8.28
CA LEU A 357 -4.44 -0.76 -6.99
C LEU A 357 -3.51 -1.29 -5.89
N TRP A 358 -2.90 -0.38 -5.11
CA TRP A 358 -1.80 -0.70 -4.19
C TRP A 358 -2.21 -1.04 -2.75
N ASP A 359 -3.46 -0.81 -2.35
CA ASP A 359 -3.90 -1.00 -0.96
C ASP A 359 -4.50 -2.39 -0.69
N GLY A 360 -4.80 -3.17 -1.73
CA GLY A 360 -5.41 -4.50 -1.63
C GLY A 360 -6.86 -4.50 -1.11
N VAL A 361 -7.40 -3.35 -0.70
CA VAL A 361 -8.72 -3.23 -0.07
C VAL A 361 -9.81 -3.44 -1.11
N LEU A 362 -9.66 -2.81 -2.29
CA LEU A 362 -10.62 -2.98 -3.37
C LEU A 362 -10.70 -4.44 -3.84
N GLN A 363 -9.57 -5.10 -4.01
CA GLN A 363 -9.52 -6.52 -4.39
C GLN A 363 -10.18 -7.41 -3.33
N GLU A 364 -9.93 -7.14 -2.04
CA GLU A 364 -10.58 -7.85 -0.94
C GLU A 364 -12.09 -7.66 -0.95
N SER A 365 -12.59 -6.42 -1.07
CA SER A 365 -14.02 -6.13 -1.10
C SER A 365 -14.69 -6.78 -2.31
N ILE A 366 -14.04 -6.81 -3.48
CA ILE A 366 -14.55 -7.49 -4.68
C ILE A 366 -14.61 -9.00 -4.47
N ALA A 367 -13.53 -9.59 -3.93
CA ALA A 367 -13.46 -11.01 -3.61
C ALA A 367 -14.57 -11.41 -2.62
N GLN A 368 -14.75 -10.64 -1.55
CA GLN A 368 -15.82 -10.86 -0.58
C GLN A 368 -17.21 -10.73 -1.20
N PHE A 369 -17.45 -9.68 -2.00
CA PHE A 369 -18.72 -9.48 -2.70
C PHE A 369 -19.04 -10.68 -3.61
N ASN A 370 -18.09 -11.06 -4.47
CA ASN A 370 -18.25 -12.18 -5.40
C ASN A 370 -18.39 -13.56 -4.73
N ARG A 371 -17.93 -13.72 -3.48
CA ARG A 371 -18.11 -14.95 -2.67
C ARG A 371 -19.46 -15.01 -1.96
N THR A 372 -20.08 -13.86 -1.70
CA THR A 372 -21.30 -13.75 -0.89
C THR A 372 -22.57 -13.53 -1.71
N HIS A 373 -22.42 -13.24 -3.01
CA HIS A 373 -23.52 -13.00 -3.95
C HIS A 373 -23.52 -14.09 -5.03
N ASP A 374 -24.47 -15.02 -4.94
CA ASP A 374 -24.62 -16.09 -5.95
C ASP A 374 -25.35 -15.61 -7.22
N ASP A 375 -26.12 -14.52 -7.13
CA ASP A 375 -26.95 -13.95 -8.20
C ASP A 375 -26.38 -12.66 -8.79
N ALA A 376 -25.23 -12.20 -8.29
CA ALA A 376 -24.52 -11.03 -8.78
C ALA A 376 -23.00 -11.20 -8.78
N ARG A 377 -22.32 -10.45 -9.65
CA ARG A 377 -20.86 -10.50 -9.74
C ARG A 377 -20.25 -9.18 -10.20
N ILE A 378 -19.13 -8.82 -9.60
CA ILE A 378 -18.26 -7.73 -10.05
C ILE A 378 -17.22 -8.28 -11.03
N VAL A 379 -17.13 -7.62 -12.18
CA VAL A 379 -16.12 -7.84 -13.21
C VAL A 379 -15.23 -6.61 -13.33
N LEU A 380 -13.92 -6.81 -13.33
CA LEU A 380 -12.97 -5.72 -13.46
C LEU A 380 -12.79 -5.32 -14.92
N LEU A 381 -12.56 -4.03 -15.16
CA LEU A 381 -12.07 -3.48 -16.42
C LEU A 381 -10.70 -2.84 -16.14
N ASP A 382 -9.64 -3.63 -16.27
CA ASP A 382 -8.28 -3.22 -15.94
C ASP A 382 -7.62 -2.45 -17.11
N TYR A 383 -7.64 -1.13 -16.99
CA TYR A 383 -6.95 -0.23 -17.90
C TYR A 383 -5.49 0.04 -17.54
N SER A 384 -5.00 -0.46 -16.41
CA SER A 384 -3.59 -0.30 -16.02
C SER A 384 -2.64 -1.06 -16.94
N THR A 385 -3.13 -2.10 -17.62
CA THR A 385 -2.37 -2.91 -18.59
C THR A 385 -1.84 -2.12 -19.79
N TRP A 386 -2.46 -0.96 -20.11
CA TRP A 386 -1.98 -0.07 -21.17
C TRP A 386 -0.85 0.87 -20.71
N ALA A 387 -0.62 1.00 -19.40
CA ALA A 387 0.47 1.81 -18.87
C ALA A 387 1.83 1.19 -19.23
N THR A 388 2.80 2.04 -19.58
CA THR A 388 4.18 1.64 -19.88
C THR A 388 5.15 2.53 -19.12
N ASP A 389 6.40 2.09 -18.93
CA ASP A 389 7.43 2.94 -18.32
C ASP A 389 7.61 4.30 -19.02
N SER A 390 7.38 4.34 -20.35
CA SER A 390 7.46 5.56 -21.16
C SER A 390 6.19 6.42 -21.13
N ASP A 391 5.06 5.83 -20.81
CA ASP A 391 3.76 6.50 -20.73
C ASP A 391 2.91 5.82 -19.63
N PRO A 392 3.10 6.22 -18.37
CA PRO A 392 2.37 5.65 -17.25
C PRO A 392 0.89 6.07 -17.22
N THR A 393 0.50 7.06 -18.04
CA THR A 393 -0.86 7.62 -18.10
C THR A 393 -1.72 7.03 -19.21
N ALA A 394 -1.15 6.24 -20.11
CA ALA A 394 -1.84 5.68 -21.28
C ALA A 394 -3.16 4.98 -20.94
N GLY A 395 -3.21 4.22 -19.84
CA GLY A 395 -4.43 3.58 -19.35
C GLY A 395 -5.53 4.58 -18.97
N SER A 396 -5.15 5.65 -18.26
CA SER A 396 -6.08 6.70 -17.82
C SER A 396 -6.63 7.48 -19.02
N ASP A 397 -5.76 7.88 -19.94
CA ASP A 397 -6.12 8.56 -21.19
C ASP A 397 -7.11 7.74 -22.01
N ARG A 398 -6.85 6.44 -22.11
CA ARG A 398 -7.67 5.51 -22.87
C ARG A 398 -9.04 5.32 -22.24
N LEU A 399 -9.10 5.07 -20.92
CA LEU A 399 -10.37 4.89 -20.21
C LEU A 399 -11.21 6.17 -20.29
N ALA A 400 -10.61 7.34 -20.05
CA ALA A 400 -11.29 8.62 -20.17
C ALA A 400 -11.88 8.83 -21.57
N LEU A 401 -11.12 8.54 -22.63
CA LEU A 401 -11.59 8.66 -24.01
C LEU A 401 -12.74 7.67 -24.31
N ASP A 402 -12.58 6.40 -23.92
CA ASP A 402 -13.58 5.36 -24.15
C ASP A 402 -14.90 5.70 -23.42
N MET A 403 -14.82 6.27 -22.21
CA MET A 403 -15.99 6.77 -21.48
C MET A 403 -16.66 7.96 -22.15
N VAL A 404 -15.89 9.00 -22.51
CA VAL A 404 -16.44 10.21 -23.13
C VAL A 404 -17.04 9.94 -24.51
N THR A 405 -16.52 8.94 -25.23
CA THR A 405 -17.04 8.52 -26.54
C THR A 405 -18.17 7.49 -26.46
N GLY A 406 -18.48 6.99 -25.27
CA GLY A 406 -19.51 5.96 -25.05
C GLY A 406 -19.10 4.55 -25.50
N LEU A 407 -17.80 4.31 -25.72
CA LEU A 407 -17.25 2.98 -26.02
C LEU A 407 -17.20 2.08 -24.79
N CYS A 408 -17.04 2.67 -23.60
CA CYS A 408 -17.04 1.98 -22.32
C CYS A 408 -17.89 2.76 -21.33
N MET A 409 -18.89 2.12 -20.73
CA MET A 409 -19.77 2.73 -19.72
C MET A 409 -19.75 1.85 -18.47
N PRO A 410 -18.66 1.88 -17.68
CA PRO A 410 -18.53 1.07 -16.49
C PRO A 410 -19.55 1.48 -15.43
N ASP A 411 -19.94 0.55 -14.56
CA ASP A 411 -20.91 0.81 -13.48
C ASP A 411 -20.28 1.59 -12.33
N LEU A 412 -19.03 1.25 -11.99
CA LEU A 412 -18.20 1.96 -11.05
C LEU A 412 -16.83 2.28 -11.67
N VAL A 413 -16.27 3.42 -11.28
CA VAL A 413 -14.92 3.83 -11.69
C VAL A 413 -14.10 4.17 -10.47
N VAL A 414 -12.89 3.62 -10.41
CA VAL A 414 -11.92 3.84 -9.34
C VAL A 414 -10.71 4.61 -9.86
N GLY A 415 -10.24 5.58 -9.09
CA GLY A 415 -9.05 6.34 -9.43
C GLY A 415 -8.75 7.48 -8.45
N ARG A 416 -7.91 8.42 -8.88
CA ARG A 416 -7.43 9.55 -8.08
C ARG A 416 -7.82 10.89 -8.71
N PRO A 417 -8.61 11.74 -8.03
CA PRO A 417 -8.97 13.06 -8.53
C PRO A 417 -7.74 13.94 -8.82
N GLY A 418 -7.64 14.51 -10.03
CA GLY A 418 -6.51 15.31 -10.52
C GLY A 418 -5.27 14.54 -10.96
N GLU A 419 -5.24 13.22 -10.81
CA GLU A 419 -4.17 12.38 -11.38
C GLU A 419 -4.70 11.49 -12.51
N ASP A 420 -5.95 11.05 -12.39
CA ASP A 420 -6.61 10.13 -13.32
C ASP A 420 -7.70 10.86 -14.11
N LYS A 421 -7.42 11.05 -15.41
CA LYS A 421 -8.29 11.82 -16.32
C LYS A 421 -9.72 11.29 -16.38
N GLN A 422 -9.94 9.99 -16.20
CA GLN A 422 -11.30 9.44 -16.20
C GLN A 422 -12.13 9.95 -15.01
N ILE A 423 -11.51 10.15 -13.85
CA ILE A 423 -12.18 10.70 -12.66
C ILE A 423 -12.51 12.17 -12.88
N ASP A 424 -11.57 12.92 -13.44
CA ASP A 424 -11.79 14.34 -13.76
C ASP A 424 -12.89 14.53 -14.82
N GLN A 425 -12.96 13.63 -15.82
CA GLN A 425 -14.04 13.65 -16.81
C GLN A 425 -15.40 13.29 -16.20
N ILE A 426 -15.46 12.35 -15.25
CA ILE A 426 -16.70 12.01 -14.54
C ILE A 426 -17.26 13.26 -13.85
N LEU A 427 -16.42 13.98 -13.10
CA LEU A 427 -16.82 15.20 -12.41
C LEU A 427 -17.20 16.31 -13.43
N LYS A 428 -16.29 16.63 -14.36
CA LYS A 428 -16.47 17.72 -15.34
C LYS A 428 -17.71 17.56 -16.23
N LYS A 429 -18.08 16.31 -16.57
CA LYS A 429 -19.21 16.01 -17.45
C LYS A 429 -20.45 15.52 -16.69
N LYS A 430 -20.42 15.52 -15.35
CA LYS A 430 -21.47 15.00 -14.47
C LYS A 430 -21.92 13.58 -14.87
N MET A 431 -20.96 12.68 -15.13
CA MET A 431 -21.20 11.28 -15.51
C MET A 431 -21.33 10.34 -14.30
N TYR A 432 -21.70 10.87 -13.14
CA TYR A 432 -21.83 10.14 -11.89
C TYR A 432 -23.30 10.05 -11.45
N LEU A 433 -23.60 9.05 -10.64
CA LEU A 433 -24.84 8.94 -9.89
C LEU A 433 -24.71 9.79 -8.61
N ASP A 434 -25.70 10.63 -8.31
CA ASP A 434 -25.73 11.37 -7.05
C ASP A 434 -25.94 10.39 -5.87
N LEU A 435 -24.96 10.35 -4.97
CA LEU A 435 -24.95 9.49 -3.79
C LEU A 435 -25.69 10.10 -2.59
N ALA A 436 -26.08 11.37 -2.64
CA ALA A 436 -26.76 12.04 -1.53
C ALA A 436 -28.03 11.30 -1.06
N PRO A 437 -28.92 10.76 -1.93
CA PRO A 437 -30.08 10.00 -1.50
C PRO A 437 -29.73 8.70 -0.76
N PHE A 438 -28.66 8.03 -1.15
CA PHE A 438 -28.19 6.81 -0.48
C PHE A 438 -27.69 7.14 0.92
N LEU A 439 -26.89 8.20 1.05
CA LEU A 439 -26.41 8.71 2.34
C LEU A 439 -27.54 9.12 3.29
N GLU A 440 -28.70 9.57 2.79
CA GLU A 440 -29.85 9.89 3.64
C GLU A 440 -30.61 8.67 4.15
N SER A 441 -30.44 7.53 3.49
CA SER A 441 -31.18 6.30 3.79
C SER A 441 -30.35 5.25 4.54
N ASP A 442 -29.02 5.31 4.44
CA ASP A 442 -28.14 4.28 5.00
C ASP A 442 -27.88 4.49 6.50
N PRO A 443 -28.02 3.45 7.34
CA PRO A 443 -27.81 3.58 8.78
C PRO A 443 -26.34 3.66 9.21
N GLU A 444 -25.39 3.19 8.40
CA GLU A 444 -23.96 3.08 8.79
C GLU A 444 -23.06 4.02 7.98
N VAL A 445 -23.35 4.24 6.69
CA VAL A 445 -22.60 5.15 5.82
C VAL A 445 -23.47 6.33 5.43
N ASN A 446 -23.47 7.37 6.26
CA ASN A 446 -24.31 8.56 6.11
C ASN A 446 -23.57 9.84 6.51
N ARG A 447 -24.26 10.98 6.43
CA ARG A 447 -23.68 12.30 6.74
C ARG A 447 -23.24 12.46 8.19
N GLU A 448 -23.82 11.70 9.12
CA GLU A 448 -23.47 11.77 10.54
C GLU A 448 -22.23 10.91 10.85
N THR A 449 -22.04 9.80 10.13
CA THR A 449 -20.93 8.86 10.34
C THR A 449 -19.68 9.19 9.53
N LEU A 450 -19.82 9.85 8.38
CA LEU A 450 -18.69 10.31 7.57
C LEU A 450 -18.07 11.60 8.10
N MET A 451 -16.77 11.79 7.86
CA MET A 451 -16.06 13.04 8.11
C MET A 451 -16.60 14.15 7.21
N ASP A 452 -16.92 15.32 7.77
CA ASP A 452 -17.57 16.39 7.00
C ASP A 452 -16.64 16.98 5.93
N CYS A 453 -15.32 16.99 6.16
CA CYS A 453 -14.36 17.41 5.14
C CYS A 453 -14.31 16.49 3.92
N VAL A 454 -14.58 15.19 4.11
CA VAL A 454 -14.69 14.22 3.01
C VAL A 454 -15.96 14.49 2.21
N LEU A 455 -17.08 14.71 2.89
CA LEU A 455 -18.34 15.09 2.25
C LEU A 455 -18.19 16.41 1.47
N THR A 456 -17.52 17.40 2.05
CA THR A 456 -17.25 18.69 1.42
C THR A 456 -16.38 18.53 0.17
N ALA A 457 -15.35 17.69 0.21
CA ALA A 457 -14.50 17.43 -0.95
C ALA A 457 -15.27 16.81 -2.13
N PHE A 458 -16.27 15.97 -1.83
CA PHE A 458 -17.11 15.29 -2.82
C PHE A 458 -18.43 15.99 -3.11
N ASP A 459 -18.65 17.21 -2.62
CA ASP A 459 -19.82 18.01 -3.00
C ASP A 459 -19.66 18.56 -4.42
N ASP A 460 -20.71 18.43 -5.23
CA ASP A 460 -20.85 19.11 -6.52
C ASP A 460 -22.28 19.66 -6.62
N ASP A 461 -22.46 20.92 -6.23
CA ASP A 461 -23.76 21.60 -6.20
C ASP A 461 -24.82 20.86 -5.35
N GLY A 462 -24.40 20.29 -4.21
CA GLY A 462 -25.26 19.52 -3.30
C GLY A 462 -25.45 18.04 -3.67
N ALA A 463 -24.95 17.60 -4.84
CA ALA A 463 -24.81 16.19 -5.15
C ALA A 463 -23.50 15.64 -4.57
N VAL A 464 -23.47 14.35 -4.23
CA VAL A 464 -22.23 13.68 -3.81
C VAL A 464 -21.78 12.74 -4.92
N TRP A 465 -20.66 13.04 -5.57
CA TRP A 465 -20.29 12.37 -6.83
C TRP A 465 -19.50 11.07 -6.65
N CYS A 466 -18.72 10.94 -5.57
CA CYS A 466 -17.98 9.72 -5.21
C CYS A 466 -17.81 9.59 -3.69
N LEU A 467 -17.32 8.44 -3.24
CA LEU A 467 -16.83 8.23 -1.88
C LEU A 467 -15.47 7.55 -1.89
N SER A 468 -14.80 7.58 -0.75
CA SER A 468 -13.55 6.86 -0.51
C SER A 468 -13.55 6.25 0.89
N ASN A 469 -12.86 5.12 1.05
CA ASN A 469 -12.59 4.49 2.34
C ASN A 469 -11.61 5.31 3.20
N TYR A 470 -10.62 5.93 2.55
CA TYR A 470 -9.61 6.75 3.19
C TYR A 470 -9.47 8.12 2.54
N PHE A 471 -9.01 9.07 3.33
CA PHE A 471 -8.63 10.39 2.85
C PHE A 471 -7.25 10.77 3.38
N LEU A 472 -6.72 11.84 2.81
CA LEU A 472 -5.57 12.56 3.30
C LEU A 472 -5.92 14.03 3.26
N PHE A 473 -5.17 14.85 3.99
CA PHE A 473 -5.36 16.28 3.90
C PHE A 473 -4.04 17.02 3.98
N GLU A 474 -4.00 18.15 3.31
CA GLU A 474 -2.92 19.12 3.36
C GLU A 474 -3.43 20.42 3.95
N THR A 475 -2.65 21.01 4.85
CA THR A 475 -3.04 22.25 5.50
C THR A 475 -1.82 23.06 5.91
N VAL A 476 -2.07 24.30 6.31
CA VAL A 476 -1.07 25.20 6.86
C VAL A 476 -1.37 25.39 8.35
N LEU A 477 -0.39 25.06 9.19
CA LEU A 477 -0.41 25.40 10.60
C LEU A 477 0.26 26.76 10.79
N ALA A 478 -0.37 27.67 11.51
CA ALA A 478 0.22 28.94 11.92
C ALA A 478 0.61 28.92 13.40
N ASN A 479 1.76 29.50 13.71
CA ASN A 479 2.20 29.72 15.08
C ASN A 479 1.30 30.81 15.71
N ARG A 480 0.54 30.46 16.76
CA ARG A 480 -0.45 31.38 17.38
C ARG A 480 0.23 32.65 17.90
N ALA A 481 1.40 32.54 18.54
CA ALA A 481 2.11 33.69 19.09
C ALA A 481 2.60 34.66 17.99
N LEU A 482 2.86 34.18 16.77
CA LEU A 482 3.19 35.04 15.63
C LEU A 482 1.93 35.69 15.01
N LEU A 483 0.81 34.98 14.95
CA LEU A 483 -0.49 35.56 14.57
C LEU A 483 -0.92 36.68 15.53
N ASP A 484 -0.82 36.44 16.84
CA ASP A 484 -1.15 37.44 17.87
C ASP A 484 -0.29 38.69 17.71
N ARG A 485 1.02 38.52 17.51
CA ARG A 485 1.96 39.63 17.27
C ARG A 485 1.64 40.41 16.00
N ALA A 486 1.09 39.77 14.97
CA ALA A 486 0.64 40.42 13.75
C ALA A 486 -0.74 41.10 13.89
N GLY A 487 -1.42 40.95 15.04
CA GLY A 487 -2.77 41.44 15.28
C GLY A 487 -3.85 40.60 14.60
N MET A 488 -3.56 39.32 14.34
CA MET A 488 -4.39 38.38 13.57
C MET A 488 -4.69 37.11 14.38
N GLY A 489 -4.60 37.22 15.72
CA GLY A 489 -4.74 36.13 16.68
C GLY A 489 -6.11 35.46 16.73
N GLU A 490 -7.16 36.12 16.25
CA GLU A 490 -8.53 35.57 16.20
C GLU A 490 -8.80 34.81 14.90
N LEU A 491 -7.89 34.84 13.93
CA LEU A 491 -8.07 34.11 12.67
C LEU A 491 -7.90 32.61 12.90
N ASP A 492 -8.83 31.85 12.34
CA ASP A 492 -8.82 30.39 12.17
C ASP A 492 -8.81 30.00 10.68
N ARG A 493 -8.97 30.98 9.78
CA ARG A 493 -8.85 30.92 8.32
C ARG A 493 -8.49 32.31 7.80
N TRP A 494 -8.07 32.42 6.56
CA TRP A 494 -7.67 33.70 5.97
C TRP A 494 -7.77 33.75 4.45
N THR A 495 -8.02 34.95 3.95
CA THR A 495 -7.94 35.28 2.53
C THR A 495 -6.50 35.49 2.07
N LEU A 496 -6.28 35.53 0.76
CA LEU A 496 -4.97 35.93 0.21
C LEU A 496 -4.54 37.34 0.66
N GLU A 497 -5.48 38.27 0.84
CA GLU A 497 -5.16 39.61 1.34
C GLU A 497 -4.63 39.56 2.79
N GLU A 498 -5.29 38.81 3.66
CA GLU A 498 -4.88 38.61 5.05
C GLU A 498 -3.54 37.86 5.16
N PHE A 499 -3.32 36.85 4.32
CA PHE A 499 -2.02 36.17 4.23
C PHE A 499 -0.89 37.16 3.85
N LEU A 500 -1.11 38.00 2.83
CA LEU A 500 -0.10 38.99 2.41
C LEU A 500 0.15 40.02 3.52
N ASP A 501 -0.90 40.47 4.19
CA ASP A 501 -0.80 41.33 5.38
C ASP A 501 0.01 40.69 6.50
N PHE A 502 -0.22 39.41 6.78
CA PHE A 502 0.53 38.65 7.78
C PHE A 502 2.01 38.57 7.39
N ALA A 503 2.31 38.14 6.17
CA ALA A 503 3.68 37.99 5.68
C ALA A 503 4.47 39.31 5.71
N GLU A 504 3.83 40.43 5.40
CA GLU A 504 4.43 41.77 5.44
C GLU A 504 4.67 42.30 6.87
N ARG A 505 3.89 41.83 7.86
CA ARG A 505 4.02 42.21 9.27
C ARG A 505 5.02 41.36 10.04
N LEU A 506 5.51 40.27 9.47
CA LEU A 506 6.46 39.39 10.14
C LEU A 506 7.76 40.12 10.51
N PRO A 507 8.33 39.88 11.71
CA PRO A 507 9.65 40.35 12.06
C PRO A 507 10.71 39.85 11.06
N LYS A 508 11.74 40.67 10.78
CA LYS A 508 12.78 40.35 9.79
C LYS A 508 13.56 39.07 10.09
N ASP A 509 13.59 38.65 11.34
CA ASP A 509 14.29 37.47 11.79
C ASP A 509 13.39 36.22 11.76
N VAL A 510 12.08 36.36 11.55
CA VAL A 510 11.14 35.24 11.40
C VAL A 510 11.13 34.76 9.94
N VAL A 511 11.12 33.45 9.78
CA VAL A 511 10.96 32.78 8.50
C VAL A 511 9.48 32.51 8.25
N LEU A 512 8.99 32.81 7.04
CA LEU A 512 7.58 32.66 6.72
C LEU A 512 7.07 31.22 6.85
N ALA A 513 7.80 30.24 6.30
CA ALA A 513 7.37 28.84 6.33
C ALA A 513 8.54 27.88 6.58
N ASN A 514 8.23 26.69 7.13
CA ASN A 514 9.18 25.58 7.34
C ASN A 514 9.55 24.81 6.06
N VAL A 515 9.25 25.36 4.88
CA VAL A 515 9.62 24.82 3.57
C VAL A 515 10.32 25.88 2.72
N PRO A 516 11.15 25.48 1.74
CA PRO A 516 11.74 26.42 0.80
C PRO A 516 10.69 27.12 -0.08
N LEU A 517 10.57 28.43 0.10
CA LEU A 517 9.75 29.29 -0.76
C LEU A 517 10.63 30.02 -1.76
N THR A 518 10.38 29.76 -3.05
CA THR A 518 11.06 30.41 -4.17
C THR A 518 10.04 31.03 -5.11
N GLN A 519 10.51 31.84 -6.06
CA GLN A 519 9.67 32.36 -7.13
C GLN A 519 8.91 31.24 -7.87
N ASP A 520 9.58 30.14 -8.17
CA ASP A 520 8.99 28.99 -8.86
C ASP A 520 8.01 28.16 -8.00
N SER A 521 8.21 28.11 -6.68
CA SER A 521 7.34 27.32 -5.79
C SER A 521 6.19 28.12 -5.18
N ALA A 522 6.13 29.44 -5.40
CA ALA A 522 5.19 30.33 -4.72
C ALA A 522 3.73 29.94 -4.89
N ASN A 523 3.29 29.58 -6.11
CA ASN A 523 1.91 29.17 -6.35
C ASN A 523 1.60 27.85 -5.63
N ALA A 524 2.35 26.79 -5.96
CA ALA A 524 2.14 25.45 -5.40
C ALA A 524 2.24 25.41 -3.87
N MET A 525 3.16 26.18 -3.28
CA MET A 525 3.41 26.13 -1.84
C MET A 525 2.60 27.14 -1.04
N LEU A 526 2.20 28.28 -1.60
CA LEU A 526 1.47 29.31 -0.82
C LEU A 526 -0.02 29.33 -1.13
N LEU A 527 -0.41 28.98 -2.34
CA LEU A 527 -1.81 29.05 -2.78
C LEU A 527 -2.43 27.65 -2.94
N GLY A 528 -1.61 26.60 -3.01
CA GLY A 528 -2.09 25.24 -3.22
C GLY A 528 -2.84 25.07 -4.55
N ASP A 529 -3.76 24.12 -4.60
CA ASP A 529 -4.55 23.78 -5.78
C ASP A 529 -5.75 24.71 -6.00
N TYR A 530 -6.09 25.53 -5.01
CA TYR A 530 -7.34 26.32 -4.97
C TYR A 530 -7.15 27.82 -4.83
N GLY A 531 -6.01 28.31 -4.32
CA GLY A 531 -5.88 29.71 -3.91
C GLY A 531 -5.93 30.74 -5.05
N LEU A 532 -5.72 30.34 -6.32
CA LEU A 532 -6.00 31.21 -7.47
C LEU A 532 -7.50 31.34 -7.78
N GLY A 533 -8.35 30.55 -7.13
CA GLY A 533 -9.81 30.58 -7.23
C GLY A 533 -10.39 31.93 -6.80
N ALA A 534 -9.70 32.65 -5.91
CA ALA A 534 -10.05 34.04 -5.55
C ALA A 534 -10.12 35.00 -6.75
N PHE A 535 -9.56 34.63 -7.90
CA PHE A 535 -9.57 35.43 -9.13
C PHE A 535 -10.45 34.85 -10.24
N LEU A 536 -11.17 33.75 -9.98
CA LEU A 536 -12.07 33.08 -10.91
C LEU A 536 -13.49 33.10 -10.37
N ASP A 537 -14.40 33.74 -11.09
CA ASP A 537 -15.83 33.66 -10.83
C ASP A 537 -16.46 32.69 -11.84
N ARG A 538 -16.75 31.47 -11.37
CA ARG A 538 -17.29 30.40 -12.21
C ARG A 538 -18.76 30.62 -12.54
N GLU A 539 -19.53 31.20 -11.63
CA GLU A 539 -20.97 31.46 -11.83
C GLU A 539 -21.20 32.53 -12.90
N GLU A 540 -20.50 33.66 -12.79
CA GLU A 540 -20.59 34.74 -13.76
C GLU A 540 -19.68 34.49 -14.98
N GLY A 541 -18.83 33.48 -14.92
CA GLY A 541 -17.84 33.15 -15.95
C GLY A 541 -16.87 34.30 -16.21
N THR A 542 -16.40 34.95 -15.15
CA THR A 542 -15.47 36.10 -15.20
C THR A 542 -14.19 35.83 -14.40
N CYS A 543 -13.19 36.69 -14.55
CA CYS A 543 -11.95 36.59 -13.78
C CYS A 543 -11.35 37.98 -13.50
N SER A 544 -10.50 38.07 -12.48
CA SER A 544 -9.99 39.35 -11.92
C SER A 544 -8.49 39.34 -11.63
N PHE A 545 -7.71 38.65 -12.46
CA PHE A 545 -6.24 38.63 -12.39
C PHE A 545 -5.58 39.99 -12.62
N ASP A 546 -6.25 40.98 -13.22
CA ASP A 546 -5.72 42.35 -13.30
C ASP A 546 -6.03 43.22 -12.06
N SER A 547 -6.61 42.62 -11.01
CA SER A 547 -6.93 43.29 -9.76
C SER A 547 -5.68 43.78 -9.00
N PRO A 548 -5.83 44.82 -8.16
CA PRO A 548 -4.76 45.25 -7.26
C PRO A 548 -4.23 44.15 -6.34
N LEU A 549 -5.10 43.22 -5.91
CA LEU A 549 -4.72 42.10 -5.06
C LEU A 549 -3.78 41.13 -5.79
N PHE A 550 -4.08 40.74 -7.03
CA PHE A 550 -3.19 39.87 -7.80
C PHE A 550 -1.86 40.55 -8.12
N VAL A 551 -1.88 41.84 -8.46
CA VAL A 551 -0.65 42.64 -8.66
C VAL A 551 0.19 42.70 -7.37
N ARG A 552 -0.44 42.79 -6.20
CA ARG A 552 0.25 42.72 -4.90
C ARG A 552 0.89 41.34 -4.69
N TYR A 553 0.17 40.26 -4.98
CA TYR A 553 0.70 38.90 -4.94
C TYR A 553 1.91 38.71 -5.87
N LEU A 554 1.83 39.16 -7.13
CA LEU A 554 2.96 39.09 -8.07
C LEU A 554 4.22 39.79 -7.52
N LYS A 555 4.05 40.96 -6.91
CA LYS A 555 5.16 41.71 -6.30
C LYS A 555 5.74 40.99 -5.09
N PHE A 556 4.88 40.39 -4.27
CA PHE A 556 5.30 39.56 -3.14
C PHE A 556 6.11 38.34 -3.64
N ALA A 557 5.58 37.58 -4.61
CA ALA A 557 6.23 36.39 -5.16
C ALA A 557 7.57 36.74 -5.82
N ALA A 558 7.67 37.87 -6.54
CA ALA A 558 8.92 38.35 -7.12
C ALA A 558 9.98 38.71 -6.06
N GLY A 559 9.56 39.01 -4.82
CA GLY A 559 10.45 39.27 -3.69
C GLY A 559 11.08 38.02 -3.08
N LEU A 560 10.56 36.82 -3.41
CA LEU A 560 11.11 35.55 -2.94
C LEU A 560 12.46 35.23 -3.61
N PRO A 561 13.30 34.37 -2.99
CA PRO A 561 14.50 33.84 -3.64
C PRO A 561 14.20 33.21 -4.99
N LYS A 562 15.08 33.40 -5.99
CA LYS A 562 14.85 32.88 -7.34
C LYS A 562 14.86 31.36 -7.40
N ASN A 563 15.72 30.74 -6.60
CA ASN A 563 15.91 29.30 -6.59
C ASN A 563 16.34 28.81 -5.20
N LEU A 564 16.46 27.49 -5.06
CA LEU A 564 16.80 26.87 -3.79
C LEU A 564 18.20 27.22 -3.29
N GLU A 565 19.16 27.48 -4.17
CA GLU A 565 20.51 27.91 -3.77
C GLU A 565 20.49 29.30 -3.14
N GLU A 566 19.74 30.22 -3.74
CA GLU A 566 19.52 31.56 -3.18
C GLU A 566 18.73 31.50 -1.88
N TYR A 567 17.70 30.64 -1.79
CA TYR A 567 16.96 30.42 -0.55
C TYR A 567 17.90 29.94 0.57
N ARG A 568 18.69 28.90 0.32
CA ARG A 568 19.62 28.32 1.31
C ARG A 568 20.73 29.28 1.74
N SER A 569 21.12 30.22 0.88
CA SER A 569 22.17 31.20 1.23
C SER A 569 21.65 32.45 1.94
N LYS A 570 20.38 32.80 1.75
CA LYS A 570 19.78 34.04 2.30
C LYS A 570 18.82 33.82 3.46
N ASN A 571 18.27 32.62 3.62
CA ASN A 571 17.26 32.31 4.63
C ASN A 571 17.87 31.47 5.77
N ALA A 572 17.60 31.87 7.02
CA ALA A 572 18.10 31.18 8.21
C ALA A 572 17.67 29.71 8.27
N TYR A 573 16.42 29.40 7.88
CA TYR A 573 15.90 28.03 7.87
C TYR A 573 16.53 27.19 6.76
N GLY A 574 16.75 27.78 5.58
CA GLY A 574 17.41 27.12 4.46
C GLY A 574 18.92 26.89 4.66
N ALA A 575 19.58 27.79 5.41
CA ALA A 575 21.01 27.70 5.74
C ALA A 575 21.29 26.75 6.91
N ALA A 576 20.31 26.52 7.78
CA ALA A 576 20.43 25.67 8.93
C ALA A 576 20.52 24.19 8.53
N ASP A 577 21.28 23.43 9.31
CA ASP A 577 21.13 21.98 9.33
C ASP A 577 19.79 21.59 9.99
N ARG A 578 19.51 20.29 10.04
CA ARG A 578 18.23 19.81 10.58
C ARG A 578 18.00 20.25 12.03
N ASN A 579 19.04 20.25 12.86
CA ASN A 579 18.93 20.72 14.24
C ASN A 579 18.59 22.21 14.31
N GLY A 580 19.27 23.04 13.52
CA GLY A 580 18.98 24.47 13.46
C GLY A 580 17.58 24.79 12.92
N GLN A 581 17.03 23.95 12.03
CA GLN A 581 15.64 24.07 11.57
C GLN A 581 14.63 23.81 12.70
N PHE A 582 14.87 22.79 13.51
CA PHE A 582 14.08 22.53 14.71
C PHE A 582 14.22 23.66 15.74
N ASP A 583 15.44 24.15 15.99
CA ASP A 583 15.67 25.28 16.90
C ASP A 583 14.87 26.52 16.46
N LEU A 584 14.84 26.84 15.16
CA LEU A 584 14.05 27.95 14.63
C LEU A 584 12.54 27.71 14.82
N SER A 585 12.07 26.51 14.52
CA SER A 585 10.66 26.15 14.64
C SER A 585 10.17 26.23 16.09
N TYR A 586 11.03 25.90 17.05
CA TYR A 586 10.73 25.82 18.49
C TYR A 586 11.02 27.10 19.28
N THR A 587 11.46 28.17 18.60
CA THR A 587 11.75 29.47 19.22
C THR A 587 10.90 30.61 18.65
N ASP A 588 9.73 30.28 18.09
CA ASP A 588 8.81 31.21 17.43
C ASP A 588 9.48 32.03 16.31
N ARG A 589 10.40 31.39 15.57
CA ARG A 589 11.13 31.96 14.44
C ARG A 589 10.68 31.41 13.09
N VAL A 590 9.67 30.55 13.08
CA VAL A 590 8.97 30.06 11.89
C VAL A 590 7.49 30.33 12.06
N ALA A 591 6.87 31.00 11.09
CA ALA A 591 5.48 31.44 11.17
C ALA A 591 4.48 30.37 10.74
N LEU A 592 4.79 29.63 9.67
CA LEU A 592 3.90 28.65 9.07
C LEU A 592 4.58 27.28 8.96
N SER A 593 3.81 26.23 9.21
CA SER A 593 4.17 24.85 8.90
C SER A 593 3.23 24.33 7.84
N MET A 594 3.76 24.02 6.66
CA MET A 594 2.98 23.37 5.61
C MET A 594 3.08 21.86 5.81
N THR A 595 1.95 21.16 5.89
CA THR A 595 1.95 19.76 6.31
C THR A 595 0.89 18.95 5.59
N SER A 596 1.31 17.79 5.09
CA SER A 596 0.44 16.74 4.56
C SER A 596 0.30 15.62 5.60
N PHE A 597 -0.92 15.15 5.78
CA PHE A 597 -1.29 14.09 6.72
C PHE A 597 -1.92 12.93 5.95
N TRP A 598 -1.18 11.82 5.88
CA TRP A 598 -1.55 10.63 5.12
C TRP A 598 -1.95 9.48 6.05
N MET A 599 -1.35 9.45 7.24
CA MET A 599 -1.52 8.38 8.22
C MET A 599 -1.68 8.94 9.63
N TYR A 600 -2.26 8.16 10.55
CA TYR A 600 -2.43 8.60 11.95
C TYR A 600 -1.11 8.99 12.62
N SER A 601 0.00 8.32 12.30
CA SER A 601 1.32 8.67 12.83
C SER A 601 1.76 10.10 12.49
N ASP A 602 1.25 10.68 11.40
CA ASP A 602 1.55 12.06 11.02
C ASP A 602 0.96 13.06 12.00
N PHE A 603 -0.02 12.71 12.85
CA PHE A 603 -0.59 13.66 13.82
C PHE A 603 0.40 14.10 14.89
N THR A 604 1.49 13.36 15.09
CA THR A 604 2.64 13.84 15.86
C THR A 604 3.23 15.15 15.31
N ARG A 605 3.02 15.45 14.01
CA ARG A 605 3.47 16.69 13.35
C ARG A 605 2.76 17.94 13.83
N PHE A 606 1.55 17.84 14.38
CA PHE A 606 0.87 19.01 14.96
C PHE A 606 1.68 19.62 16.11
N GLU A 607 2.26 18.79 16.97
CA GLU A 607 3.08 19.26 18.09
C GLU A 607 4.53 19.56 17.66
N THR A 608 5.09 18.79 16.72
CA THR A 608 6.48 19.01 16.24
C THR A 608 6.61 20.15 15.24
N ALA A 609 5.52 20.76 14.76
CA ALA A 609 5.57 21.92 13.88
C ALA A 609 6.22 23.14 14.57
N PHE A 610 5.86 23.40 15.83
CA PHE A 610 6.37 24.53 16.63
C PHE A 610 6.86 24.13 18.03
N GLY A 611 6.87 22.82 18.34
CA GLY A 611 7.42 22.27 19.57
C GLY A 611 6.51 22.47 20.78
N ASN A 612 5.23 22.73 20.50
CA ASN A 612 4.15 22.95 21.44
C ASN A 612 2.81 22.76 20.72
N LYS A 613 1.70 22.86 21.48
CA LYS A 613 0.33 22.69 20.97
C LYS A 613 -0.37 24.02 20.63
N ASP A 614 0.34 25.14 20.66
CA ASP A 614 -0.17 26.50 20.41
C ASP A 614 -0.08 26.88 18.92
N TRP A 615 -0.73 26.04 18.10
CA TRP A 615 -0.87 26.21 16.66
C TRP A 615 -2.32 26.49 16.26
N VAL A 616 -2.50 26.97 15.03
CA VAL A 616 -3.80 27.17 14.37
C VAL A 616 -3.77 26.43 13.05
N MET A 617 -4.75 25.56 12.78
CA MET A 617 -4.92 25.02 11.43
C MET A 617 -5.59 26.10 10.57
N ILE A 618 -4.79 27.04 10.07
CA ILE A 618 -5.28 28.23 9.36
C ILE A 618 -5.57 27.96 7.88
N GLY A 619 -4.98 26.88 7.33
CA GLY A 619 -5.14 26.48 5.93
C GLY A 619 -4.43 27.38 4.91
N TYR A 620 -4.46 26.95 3.66
CA TYR A 620 -4.05 27.78 2.53
C TYR A 620 -4.95 29.02 2.41
N PRO A 621 -4.44 30.16 1.88
CA PRO A 621 -5.24 31.36 1.73
C PRO A 621 -6.42 31.13 0.79
N GLU A 622 -7.63 31.20 1.31
CA GLU A 622 -8.86 31.03 0.53
C GLU A 622 -10.03 31.84 1.11
N SER A 623 -10.88 32.35 0.22
CA SER A 623 -12.01 33.23 0.53
C SER A 623 -13.28 32.52 1.00
N SER A 624 -13.50 31.27 0.59
CA SER A 624 -14.78 30.57 0.75
C SER A 624 -14.76 29.37 1.72
N GLY A 625 -13.60 28.99 2.26
CA GLY A 625 -13.45 27.80 3.09
C GLY A 625 -12.32 27.87 4.11
N SER A 626 -11.99 26.70 4.70
CA SER A 626 -10.93 26.55 5.71
C SER A 626 -9.51 26.63 5.16
N GLY A 627 -9.33 26.53 3.84
CA GLY A 627 -8.01 26.40 3.21
C GLY A 627 -7.34 25.04 3.45
N THR A 628 -7.98 24.10 4.14
CA THR A 628 -7.50 22.72 4.24
C THR A 628 -7.95 21.94 3.02
N GLU A 629 -6.98 21.42 2.28
CA GLU A 629 -7.22 20.64 1.07
C GLU A 629 -7.39 19.18 1.45
N VAL A 630 -8.56 18.61 1.14
CA VAL A 630 -8.82 17.18 1.31
C VAL A 630 -8.70 16.50 -0.02
N SER A 631 -7.94 15.41 -0.03
CA SER A 631 -7.82 14.51 -1.17
C SER A 631 -8.11 13.10 -0.72
N ALA A 632 -8.50 12.27 -1.67
CA ALA A 632 -8.74 10.87 -1.44
C ALA A 632 -8.02 10.06 -2.51
N GLN A 633 -7.37 8.99 -2.06
CA GLN A 633 -6.71 8.04 -2.93
C GLN A 633 -7.71 6.92 -3.24
N ASN A 634 -7.82 6.51 -4.50
CA ASN A 634 -8.70 5.43 -4.94
C ASN A 634 -10.19 5.68 -4.64
N VAL A 635 -10.69 6.87 -4.99
CA VAL A 635 -12.12 7.19 -4.92
C VAL A 635 -12.92 6.23 -5.81
N CYS A 636 -14.12 5.88 -5.39
CA CYS A 636 -15.02 5.01 -6.14
C CYS A 636 -16.30 5.76 -6.47
N CYS A 637 -16.56 5.87 -7.77
CA CYS A 637 -17.65 6.65 -8.35
C CYS A 637 -18.63 5.72 -9.05
N ILE A 638 -19.90 5.72 -8.63
CA ILE A 638 -20.96 5.03 -9.36
C ILE A 638 -21.34 5.91 -10.55
N THR A 639 -21.34 5.35 -11.76
CA THR A 639 -21.66 6.13 -12.96
C THR A 639 -23.16 6.32 -13.11
N ALA A 640 -23.56 7.40 -13.78
CA ALA A 640 -24.97 7.67 -14.09
C ALA A 640 -25.63 6.61 -14.99
N SER A 641 -24.83 5.77 -15.66
CA SER A 641 -25.30 4.68 -16.52
C SER A 641 -25.47 3.35 -15.82
N CYS A 642 -25.10 3.24 -14.54
CA CYS A 642 -25.21 1.99 -13.79
C CYS A 642 -26.67 1.47 -13.79
N PRO A 643 -26.95 0.24 -14.29
CA PRO A 643 -28.29 -0.31 -14.37
C PRO A 643 -28.78 -0.89 -13.03
N ALA A 644 -27.88 -1.09 -12.07
CA ALA A 644 -28.16 -1.67 -10.75
C ALA A 644 -27.58 -0.79 -9.61
N PRO A 645 -28.07 0.46 -9.45
CA PRO A 645 -27.49 1.44 -8.53
C PRO A 645 -27.55 1.01 -7.06
N ASP A 646 -28.60 0.31 -6.64
CA ASP A 646 -28.71 -0.18 -5.25
C ASP A 646 -27.61 -1.21 -4.92
N LEU A 647 -27.31 -2.10 -5.87
CA LEU A 647 -26.26 -3.11 -5.72
C LEU A 647 -24.86 -2.48 -5.81
N ALA A 648 -24.69 -1.50 -6.69
CA ALA A 648 -23.45 -0.72 -6.76
C ALA A 648 -23.21 0.09 -5.47
N TRP A 649 -24.26 0.64 -4.87
CA TRP A 649 -24.20 1.27 -3.55
C TRP A 649 -23.83 0.27 -2.46
N GLU A 650 -24.44 -0.91 -2.44
CA GLU A 650 -24.09 -1.97 -1.47
C GLU A 650 -22.60 -2.31 -1.52
N PHE A 651 -22.04 -2.44 -2.73
CA PHE A 651 -20.61 -2.65 -2.89
C PHE A 651 -19.77 -1.45 -2.41
N LEU A 652 -20.09 -0.23 -2.84
CA LEU A 652 -19.38 0.98 -2.41
C LEU A 652 -19.41 1.16 -0.89
N ARG A 653 -20.58 0.93 -0.28
CA ARG A 653 -20.79 0.93 1.16
C ARG A 653 -19.89 -0.09 1.85
N SER A 654 -19.83 -1.32 1.33
CA SER A 654 -18.94 -2.36 1.86
C SER A 654 -17.47 -1.94 1.78
N LEU A 655 -17.05 -1.27 0.72
CA LEU A 655 -15.69 -0.76 0.54
C LEU A 655 -15.35 0.32 1.58
N VAL A 656 -16.26 1.27 1.81
CA VAL A 656 -16.10 2.32 2.85
C VAL A 656 -16.02 1.71 4.25
N LEU A 657 -16.87 0.72 4.55
CA LEU A 657 -16.85 -0.01 5.83
C LEU A 657 -15.63 -0.92 5.99
N THR A 658 -15.06 -1.44 4.90
CA THR A 658 -13.81 -2.21 4.97
C THR A 658 -12.66 -1.34 5.50
N GLY A 659 -12.78 0.00 5.40
CA GLY A 659 -11.88 0.97 6.02
C GLY A 659 -11.99 1.13 7.55
N GLN A 660 -12.90 0.40 8.22
CA GLN A 660 -12.82 0.19 9.67
C GLN A 660 -11.54 -0.59 10.01
N ARG A 661 -11.00 -0.43 11.23
CA ARG A 661 -9.78 -1.11 11.67
C ARG A 661 -9.99 -2.63 11.60
N ASN A 662 -9.68 -3.21 10.45
CA ASN A 662 -9.73 -4.62 10.21
C ASN A 662 -8.31 -5.15 10.32
N ASP A 663 -8.08 -5.98 11.33
CA ASP A 663 -6.84 -6.71 11.52
C ASP A 663 -6.52 -7.57 10.26
N GLY A 664 -7.53 -7.78 9.39
CA GLY A 664 -7.63 -8.27 8.00
C GLY A 664 -6.89 -7.52 6.87
N LEU A 665 -6.44 -6.28 7.10
CA LEU A 665 -5.83 -5.43 6.06
C LEU A 665 -4.29 -5.37 6.09
N PRO A 666 -3.62 -5.03 4.97
CA PRO A 666 -2.20 -4.71 4.97
C PRO A 666 -1.88 -3.57 5.96
N SER A 667 -0.72 -3.64 6.62
CA SER A 667 -0.30 -2.66 7.63
C SER A 667 -0.25 -1.21 7.13
N THR A 668 -0.09 -1.01 5.83
CA THR A 668 -0.18 0.31 5.19
C THR A 668 -1.59 0.86 5.19
N ALA A 669 -2.62 0.03 4.93
CA ALA A 669 -4.02 0.44 4.92
C ALA A 669 -4.57 0.68 6.34
N GLN A 670 -4.11 -0.09 7.32
CA GLN A 670 -4.49 0.08 8.73
C GLN A 670 -4.07 1.44 9.32
N ASN A 671 -3.07 2.11 8.73
CA ASN A 671 -2.55 3.39 9.21
C ASN A 671 -3.13 4.62 8.48
N MET A 672 -3.92 4.43 7.41
CA MET A 672 -4.52 5.52 6.64
C MET A 672 -5.71 6.16 7.37
N LEU A 673 -5.98 7.45 7.09
CA LEU A 673 -7.08 8.17 7.74
C LEU A 673 -8.42 7.72 7.19
N SER A 674 -9.25 7.12 8.05
CA SER A 674 -10.57 6.61 7.66
C SER A 674 -11.56 7.73 7.41
N SER A 675 -12.37 7.62 6.35
CA SER A 675 -13.46 8.56 6.07
C SER A 675 -14.60 8.51 7.08
N LEU A 676 -14.65 7.49 7.95
CA LEU A 676 -15.65 7.34 9.02
C LEU A 676 -15.14 7.92 10.34
N LYS A 677 -15.96 8.74 11.00
CA LYS A 677 -15.62 9.43 12.27
C LYS A 677 -15.22 8.46 13.39
N GLU A 678 -15.96 7.37 13.55
CA GLU A 678 -15.68 6.36 14.58
C GLU A 678 -14.34 5.66 14.31
N SER A 679 -14.16 5.12 13.11
CA SER A 679 -12.91 4.47 12.68
C SER A 679 -11.70 5.40 12.74
N PHE A 680 -11.90 6.68 12.41
CA PHE A 680 -10.86 7.71 12.54
C PHE A 680 -10.43 7.86 14.00
N ALA A 681 -11.39 7.97 14.92
CA ALA A 681 -11.09 8.07 16.35
C ALA A 681 -10.37 6.81 16.86
N GLU A 682 -10.82 5.62 16.44
CA GLU A 682 -10.18 4.34 16.77
C GLU A 682 -8.75 4.22 16.22
N GLY A 683 -8.51 4.72 15.00
CA GLY A 683 -7.18 4.72 14.40
C GLY A 683 -6.16 5.56 15.18
N THR A 684 -6.62 6.53 15.98
CA THR A 684 -5.76 7.32 16.87
C THR A 684 -5.48 6.66 18.22
N GLU A 685 -6.10 5.52 18.56
CA GLU A 685 -5.94 4.89 19.87
C GLU A 685 -4.50 4.54 20.19
N ASP A 686 -3.78 4.03 19.20
CA ASP A 686 -2.40 3.60 19.36
C ASP A 686 -1.45 4.78 19.61
N LEU A 687 -1.83 6.00 19.19
CA LEU A 687 -1.06 7.21 19.41
C LEU A 687 -1.03 7.58 20.89
N TYR A 688 -2.18 7.59 21.57
CA TYR A 688 -2.21 7.96 22.99
C TYR A 688 -1.92 6.77 23.93
N ARG A 689 -1.88 5.54 23.41
CA ARG A 689 -1.29 4.35 24.10
C ARG A 689 0.23 4.31 24.02
N SER A 690 0.85 5.22 23.27
CA SER A 690 2.29 5.28 23.06
C SER A 690 2.88 6.62 23.53
N GLU A 691 4.14 6.61 23.93
CA GLU A 691 4.95 7.83 24.04
C GLU A 691 5.80 7.96 22.78
N PHE A 692 5.86 9.17 22.21
CA PHE A 692 6.72 9.45 21.06
C PHE A 692 7.84 10.41 21.44
N ILE A 693 9.00 10.21 20.86
CA ILE A 693 10.16 11.08 21.01
C ILE A 693 10.63 11.48 19.61
N GLN A 694 10.45 12.75 19.28
CA GLN A 694 10.98 13.34 18.05
C GLN A 694 12.35 13.91 18.32
N TYR A 695 13.38 13.26 17.80
CA TYR A 695 14.74 13.77 17.85
C TYR A 695 15.00 14.78 16.73
N PHE A 696 15.89 15.74 16.98
CA PHE A 696 16.19 16.82 16.04
C PHE A 696 17.02 16.35 14.84
N ASP A 697 17.58 15.13 14.91
CA ASP A 697 18.15 14.46 13.74
C ASP A 697 17.07 13.88 12.80
N GLY A 698 15.78 14.03 13.13
CA GLY A 698 14.63 13.55 12.38
C GLY A 698 14.18 12.13 12.73
N THR A 699 14.84 11.46 13.68
CA THR A 699 14.42 10.14 14.16
C THR A 699 13.17 10.28 15.03
N LEU A 700 12.13 9.49 14.75
CA LEU A 700 10.98 9.30 15.63
C LEU A 700 11.12 7.95 16.36
N GLU A 701 11.09 7.97 17.68
CA GLU A 701 11.06 6.78 18.53
C GLU A 701 9.67 6.67 19.17
N SER A 702 9.06 5.50 19.15
CA SER A 702 7.82 5.21 19.88
C SER A 702 8.08 4.20 20.99
N ARG A 703 7.32 4.31 22.09
CA ARG A 703 7.32 3.37 23.20
C ARG A 703 5.90 2.97 23.55
N THR A 704 5.64 1.67 23.53
CA THR A 704 4.33 1.08 23.83
C THR A 704 4.54 -0.08 24.82
N PRO A 705 3.83 -0.14 25.95
CA PRO A 705 2.84 0.85 26.41
C PRO A 705 3.48 2.18 26.80
N LYS A 706 2.68 3.26 26.75
CA LYS A 706 3.05 4.58 27.26
C LYS A 706 3.41 4.50 28.75
N PRO A 707 4.56 5.03 29.19
CA PRO A 707 4.94 5.00 30.60
C PRO A 707 4.03 5.90 31.44
N ASP A 708 3.80 5.51 32.70
CA ASP A 708 3.01 6.31 33.66
C ASP A 708 3.60 7.71 33.92
N VAL A 709 4.92 7.81 33.81
CA VAL A 709 5.67 9.06 33.91
C VAL A 709 6.35 9.30 32.56
N PRO A 710 6.02 10.40 31.86
CA PRO A 710 6.68 10.72 30.61
C PRO A 710 8.19 10.82 30.77
N THR A 711 8.92 10.40 29.74
CA THR A 711 10.38 10.52 29.67
C THR A 711 10.78 11.97 29.90
N ALA A 712 11.61 12.22 30.90
CA ALA A 712 12.08 13.58 31.15
C ALA A 712 13.03 14.01 30.02
N LYS A 713 12.97 15.28 29.60
CA LYS A 713 13.79 15.80 28.50
C LYS A 713 15.30 15.60 28.76
N GLU A 714 15.73 15.64 30.02
CA GLU A 714 17.11 15.44 30.45
C GLU A 714 17.58 13.99 30.28
N GLN A 715 16.66 13.03 30.13
CA GLN A 715 16.95 11.61 29.92
C GLN A 715 17.09 11.26 28.44
N LEU A 716 16.81 12.20 27.53
CA LEU A 716 16.95 11.98 26.10
C LEU A 716 18.43 11.79 25.74
N ARG A 717 18.71 10.72 24.99
CA ARG A 717 20.08 10.38 24.56
C ARG A 717 20.68 11.38 23.56
N ARG A 718 19.81 12.19 22.94
CA ARG A 718 20.14 13.21 21.93
C ARG A 718 19.08 14.32 21.97
N PRO A 719 19.33 15.52 21.40
CA PRO A 719 18.36 16.61 21.35
C PRO A 719 17.05 16.17 20.69
N GLY A 720 15.93 16.49 21.35
CA GLY A 720 14.59 16.08 20.93
C GLY A 720 13.51 16.66 21.81
N ILE A 721 12.26 16.34 21.46
CA ILE A 721 11.06 16.60 22.26
C ILE A 721 10.31 15.28 22.50
N VAL A 722 9.75 15.17 23.70
CA VAL A 722 8.81 14.11 24.05
C VAL A 722 7.43 14.63 23.73
N LEU A 723 6.68 13.88 22.94
CA LEU A 723 5.34 14.24 22.48
C LEU A 723 4.30 13.52 23.32
N ASP A 724 3.28 14.26 23.72
CA ASP A 724 2.20 13.74 24.53
C ASP A 724 0.88 13.82 23.76
N TYR A 725 0.65 12.83 22.89
CA TYR A 725 -0.60 12.73 22.16
C TYR A 725 -1.71 12.18 23.08
N THR A 726 -2.88 12.81 23.04
CA THR A 726 -4.01 12.54 23.94
C THR A 726 -5.34 12.44 23.17
N LYS A 727 -6.39 11.95 23.85
CA LYS A 727 -7.75 11.95 23.30
C LYS A 727 -8.27 13.35 22.98
N GLU A 728 -7.83 14.38 23.72
CA GLU A 728 -8.20 15.77 23.46
C GLU A 728 -7.57 16.29 22.15
N ASP A 729 -6.37 15.83 21.81
CA ASP A 729 -5.73 16.16 20.53
C ASP A 729 -6.52 15.57 19.36
N THR A 730 -6.94 14.30 19.45
CA THR A 730 -7.84 13.67 18.46
C THR A 730 -9.13 14.48 18.31
N ALA A 731 -9.80 14.81 19.41
CA ALA A 731 -11.05 15.57 19.36
C ALA A 731 -10.85 16.96 18.73
N ARG A 732 -9.73 17.65 19.02
CA ARG A 732 -9.37 18.94 18.42
C ARG A 732 -9.13 18.83 16.92
N ILE A 733 -8.45 17.78 16.46
CA ILE A 733 -8.17 17.55 15.04
C ILE A 733 -9.47 17.22 14.30
N MET A 734 -10.30 16.31 14.84
CA MET A 734 -11.60 15.98 14.26
C MET A 734 -12.49 17.22 14.15
N ALA A 735 -12.57 18.05 15.20
CA ALA A 735 -13.36 19.27 15.16
C ALA A 735 -12.83 20.29 14.12
N ALA A 736 -11.52 20.35 13.90
CA ALA A 736 -10.95 21.18 12.84
C ALA A 736 -11.32 20.63 11.45
N LEU A 737 -11.33 19.30 11.29
CA LEU A 737 -11.71 18.63 10.05
C LEU A 737 -13.21 18.70 9.76
N ASP A 738 -14.08 18.69 10.77
CA ASP A 738 -15.54 18.76 10.56
C ASP A 738 -15.99 20.09 9.91
N GLY A 739 -15.19 21.16 10.02
CA GLY A 739 -15.43 22.43 9.33
C GLY A 739 -14.53 22.67 8.11
N ALA A 740 -13.77 21.66 7.70
CA ALA A 740 -12.69 21.79 6.72
C ALA A 740 -13.07 21.25 5.33
N GLY A 741 -12.14 21.43 4.38
CA GLY A 741 -12.29 20.96 3.01
C GLY A 741 -12.69 22.07 2.05
N ILE A 742 -12.50 21.76 0.77
CA ILE A 742 -12.92 22.55 -0.39
C ILE A 742 -13.42 21.52 -1.42
N PRO A 743 -14.57 21.75 -2.08
CA PRO A 743 -15.02 20.86 -3.15
C PRO A 743 -13.95 20.65 -4.20
N LEU A 744 -13.69 19.39 -4.58
CA LEU A 744 -12.70 19.05 -5.62
C LEU A 744 -13.07 19.68 -6.98
N SER A 745 -14.35 19.93 -7.22
CA SER A 745 -14.87 20.67 -8.38
C SER A 745 -14.35 22.11 -8.47
N HIS A 746 -13.91 22.68 -7.35
CA HIS A 746 -13.38 24.05 -7.30
C HIS A 746 -11.90 24.14 -7.64
N ARG A 747 -11.18 23.01 -7.74
CA ARG A 747 -9.75 22.96 -8.09
C ARG A 747 -9.45 23.77 -9.36
N ILE A 748 -8.33 24.48 -9.35
CA ILE A 748 -7.90 25.26 -10.50
C ILE A 748 -7.46 24.31 -11.62
N PRO A 749 -8.02 24.44 -12.85
CA PRO A 749 -7.64 23.58 -13.95
C PRO A 749 -6.17 23.73 -14.32
N ASP A 750 -5.53 22.62 -14.70
CA ASP A 750 -4.12 22.57 -15.07
C ASP A 750 -3.78 23.59 -16.17
N GLU A 751 -4.63 23.76 -17.18
CA GLU A 751 -4.36 24.72 -18.25
C GLU A 751 -4.29 26.16 -17.74
N VAL A 752 -5.09 26.48 -16.71
CA VAL A 752 -5.07 27.80 -16.04
C VAL A 752 -3.79 27.97 -15.25
N MET A 753 -3.42 26.97 -14.45
CA MET A 753 -2.17 26.97 -13.70
C MET A 753 -0.95 27.11 -14.62
N GLU A 754 -0.92 26.38 -15.75
CA GLU A 754 0.16 26.42 -16.72
C GLU A 754 0.39 27.82 -17.28
N PHE A 755 -0.66 28.49 -17.76
CA PHE A 755 -0.47 29.83 -18.33
C PHE A 755 -0.17 30.89 -17.27
N VAL A 756 -0.70 30.76 -16.05
CA VAL A 756 -0.36 31.66 -14.95
C VAL A 756 1.13 31.54 -14.64
N ASN A 757 1.61 30.31 -14.48
CA ASN A 757 3.03 30.02 -14.21
C ASN A 757 3.94 30.49 -15.36
N GLU A 758 3.52 30.35 -16.62
CA GLU A 758 4.26 30.82 -17.79
C GLU A 758 4.48 32.35 -17.75
N GLU A 759 3.41 33.13 -17.54
CA GLU A 759 3.51 34.59 -17.52
C GLU A 759 4.25 35.10 -16.27
N MET A 760 4.06 34.46 -15.11
CA MET A 760 4.81 34.75 -13.89
C MET A 760 6.31 34.50 -14.08
N SER A 761 6.69 33.39 -14.72
CA SER A 761 8.09 33.07 -15.04
C SER A 761 8.73 34.14 -15.91
N ALA A 762 8.01 34.64 -16.92
CA ALA A 762 8.50 35.73 -17.78
C ALA A 762 8.69 37.03 -16.98
N PHE A 763 7.74 37.36 -16.11
CA PHE A 763 7.83 38.52 -15.22
C PHE A 763 9.03 38.42 -14.26
N PHE A 764 9.25 37.27 -13.63
CA PHE A 764 10.40 37.02 -12.75
C PHE A 764 11.75 37.10 -13.48
N ALA A 765 11.76 36.79 -14.79
CA ALA A 765 12.91 37.01 -15.66
C ALA A 765 13.15 38.48 -16.04
N GLY A 766 12.31 39.41 -15.56
CA GLY A 766 12.42 40.86 -15.78
C GLY A 766 11.68 41.36 -17.02
N ILE A 767 10.77 40.56 -17.59
CA ILE A 767 9.99 40.94 -18.77
C ILE A 767 8.69 41.60 -18.33
N GLY A 768 8.62 42.93 -18.50
CA GLY A 768 7.42 43.72 -18.18
C GLY A 768 7.25 44.05 -16.69
N SER A 769 6.22 44.81 -16.37
CA SER A 769 5.80 45.10 -14.99
C SER A 769 4.87 44.02 -14.43
N ALA A 770 4.63 44.03 -13.11
CA ALA A 770 3.64 43.15 -12.49
C ALA A 770 2.24 43.40 -13.08
N GLU A 771 1.92 44.66 -13.38
CA GLU A 771 0.69 45.08 -14.02
C GLU A 771 0.58 44.56 -15.48
N ASP A 772 1.70 44.48 -16.21
CA ASP A 772 1.72 43.90 -17.55
C ASP A 772 1.52 42.38 -17.52
N CYS A 773 2.15 41.70 -16.55
CA CYS A 773 1.96 40.26 -16.31
C CYS A 773 0.50 39.94 -15.98
N ALA A 774 -0.05 40.65 -15.00
CA ALA A 774 -1.44 40.54 -14.58
C ALA A 774 -2.44 40.70 -15.75
N LYS A 775 -2.22 41.70 -16.63
CA LYS A 775 -3.06 41.90 -17.83
C LYS A 775 -2.98 40.76 -18.84
N LYS A 776 -1.82 40.14 -19.02
CA LYS A 776 -1.68 38.99 -19.92
C LYS A 776 -2.41 37.77 -19.37
N ILE A 777 -2.23 37.50 -18.08
CA ILE A 777 -2.94 36.42 -17.38
C ILE A 777 -4.45 36.66 -17.46
N GLN A 778 -4.92 37.86 -17.14
CA GLN A 778 -6.32 38.27 -17.28
C GLN A 778 -6.85 37.99 -18.69
N SER A 779 -6.12 38.40 -19.73
CA SER A 779 -6.53 38.17 -21.11
C SER A 779 -6.64 36.69 -21.46
N ARG A 780 -5.69 35.85 -21.03
CA ARG A 780 -5.70 34.40 -21.30
C ARG A 780 -6.81 33.71 -20.52
N ALA A 781 -6.96 34.05 -19.24
CA ALA A 781 -8.03 33.53 -18.38
C ALA A 781 -9.42 33.92 -18.90
N SER A 782 -9.64 35.17 -19.34
CA SER A 782 -10.93 35.58 -19.90
C SER A 782 -11.31 34.83 -21.18
N VAL A 783 -10.32 34.51 -22.03
CA VAL A 783 -10.55 33.65 -23.21
C VAL A 783 -10.91 32.23 -22.76
N TRP A 784 -10.14 31.66 -21.83
CA TRP A 784 -10.40 30.31 -21.30
C TRP A 784 -11.79 30.20 -20.67
N MET A 785 -12.21 31.17 -19.85
CA MET A 785 -13.55 31.21 -19.23
C MET A 785 -14.66 31.29 -20.29
N ALA A 786 -14.43 32.03 -21.39
CA ALA A 786 -15.41 32.12 -22.47
C ALA A 786 -15.56 30.83 -23.27
N GLU A 787 -14.50 30.02 -23.36
CA GLU A 787 -14.48 28.74 -24.07
C GLU A 787 -15.01 27.56 -23.23
N ASN A 788 -14.99 27.68 -21.90
CA ASN A 788 -15.33 26.62 -20.93
C ASN A 788 -16.56 26.95 -20.07
N ARG A 789 -17.45 27.83 -20.55
CA ARG A 789 -18.72 28.20 -19.90
C ARG A 789 -19.79 27.12 -19.96
#